data_AF-A0A165MBF6-F1
#
_entry.id   AF-A0A165MBF6-F1
#
_cell.length_a   1.000
_cell.length_b   1.000
_cell.length_c   1.000
_cell.angle_alpha   90.00
_cell.angle_beta   90.00
_cell.angle_gamma   90.00
#
_symmetry.space_group_name_H-M   'P 1'
#
loop_
_entity.id
_entity.type
_entity.pdbx_description
1 polymer ?
#
loop_
_entity_poly.entity_id
_entity_poly.type
_entity_poly.pdbx_seq_one_letter_code
_entity_poly.pdbx_strand_id
1 'polypeptide(L)'
;MCIGENCARQAVRYVNAQLSAHYENAVDCVNNHNQYQKPTQKSSYSHALAGFTYSSKKQTLFRATFDKPRLEFICNHDAILRLKIKSATYRLDVVNNSVINHSGRDDLQVPADKEVVFRIPFTSRNLDGAVLKHNHGQNPLQVIILDMTKAHLVSELVPSIGRDVLVHYLQEYLLFLAEAGNHVFFSLPSFDDERYHLTIDYSTMDEKDRTVLEVGDMYGVSVDKINEYLSSVWLKAKLASSENKDWKSYCLAEYRSIRGSVPGLDALFHVRLRPLRLQPLCAREAILYFSVDEILFYEDADFTKDPLRKYTGWQIAVLVDVDHHFEHDSVIKLTLDLASARPLATHCTHGDSVPEEDQLAKNYWTCIVDFFTSVYIQSANLHVVYFFDSRWPIAPQTPSDEEESEDEESSDTEEDPVRTSIMDKWTEAIKMYLISGFDRVIVVSQSSINAIFGLLWARGQAQGHRDREVVEWHYEESFDAHFQPMTVRLLSNERAIIWVHLKHGNFKVLKDEKPVNESTKWHFEGWHLAFEVNLKKVAHSVLETSASGSWITRYKNSVVFQEHGDREDRTIEYILLDLDVAEFLYEFSSFGSLFHQPDGQTPNPPSPADQVLAVVHYIRKYYLPHIARSGLNIIQAIPIRKPETSLTSVTLTMVQFHVWSRETITHTNWAQATGSSEPVIMIIGMTEFRPLPSLPWKPSPGLIMRPPGGSSYGNVTVSRSAFLGHCILDPFSIINACTTLIPVSSCFVDNQLDLRLTTWDNSAWKQKRCSWQEVFHDTTDIMEYKWERNDHWDTGETENVRYSISSEFTSSC
;
A
#
# COMPACT_ATOMS: atom_id res chain seq x y z
N MET A 1 -29.77 -32.37 30.32
CA MET A 1 -29.36 -31.19 29.52
C MET A 1 -29.93 -29.97 30.22
N CYS A 2 -29.17 -28.89 30.37
CA CYS A 2 -29.66 -27.69 31.03
C CYS A 2 -30.39 -26.84 30.01
N ILE A 3 -31.73 -26.90 30.02
CA ILE A 3 -32.57 -26.15 29.08
C ILE A 3 -32.39 -24.65 29.37
N GLY A 4 -32.11 -23.86 28.32
CA GLY A 4 -31.86 -22.42 28.43
C GLY A 4 -30.40 -22.04 28.70
N GLU A 5 -29.49 -23.00 28.87
CA GLU A 5 -28.05 -22.78 29.01
C GLU A 5 -27.29 -23.30 27.79
N ASN A 6 -26.07 -22.80 27.58
CA ASN A 6 -25.17 -23.32 26.54
C ASN A 6 -24.75 -24.77 26.85
N CYS A 7 -25.19 -25.70 26.01
CA CYS A 7 -24.95 -27.14 26.16
C CYS A 7 -23.67 -27.64 25.45
N ALA A 8 -22.80 -26.74 24.98
CA ALA A 8 -21.59 -27.09 24.25
C ALA A 8 -20.68 -28.06 25.02
N ARG A 9 -20.52 -27.88 26.33
CA ARG A 9 -19.72 -28.80 27.18
C ARG A 9 -20.24 -30.25 27.12
N GLN A 10 -21.56 -30.41 27.18
CA GLN A 10 -22.22 -31.71 27.09
C GLN A 10 -22.08 -32.29 25.66
N ALA A 11 -22.11 -31.44 24.63
CA ALA A 11 -21.86 -31.84 23.25
C ALA A 11 -20.44 -32.34 23.02
N VAL A 12 -19.42 -31.63 23.53
CA VAL A 12 -18.03 -32.08 23.50
C VAL A 12 -17.88 -33.44 24.18
N ARG A 13 -18.50 -33.65 25.35
CA ARG A 13 -18.49 -34.96 26.04
C ARG A 13 -19.14 -36.06 25.21
N TYR A 14 -20.27 -35.76 24.56
CA TYR A 14 -21.00 -36.72 23.72
C TYR A 14 -20.21 -37.11 22.46
N VAL A 15 -19.58 -36.15 21.79
CA VAL A 15 -18.72 -36.39 20.63
C VAL A 15 -17.49 -37.22 21.02
N ASN A 16 -16.81 -36.86 22.11
CA ASN A 16 -15.68 -37.65 22.60
C ASN A 16 -16.09 -39.06 23.03
N ALA A 17 -17.30 -39.27 23.56
CA ALA A 17 -17.80 -40.60 23.89
C ALA A 17 -18.01 -41.46 22.63
N GLN A 18 -18.51 -40.89 21.54
CA GLN A 18 -18.60 -41.59 20.24
C GLN A 18 -17.21 -41.97 19.72
N LEU A 19 -16.29 -41.01 19.69
CA LEU A 19 -14.91 -41.24 19.27
C LEU A 19 -14.20 -42.31 20.13
N SER A 20 -14.48 -42.30 21.45
CA SER A 20 -14.02 -43.30 22.40
C SER A 20 -14.49 -44.71 22.03
N ALA A 21 -15.79 -44.86 21.79
CA ALA A 21 -16.38 -46.15 21.44
C ALA A 21 -15.85 -46.65 20.09
N HIS A 22 -15.67 -45.77 19.10
CA HIS A 22 -15.07 -46.14 17.81
C HIS A 22 -13.62 -46.61 17.97
N TYR A 23 -12.83 -45.96 18.83
CA TYR A 23 -11.47 -46.40 19.14
C TYR A 23 -11.45 -47.76 19.85
N GLU A 24 -12.28 -47.96 20.87
CA GLU A 24 -12.37 -49.23 21.61
C GLU A 24 -12.76 -50.39 20.66
N ASN A 25 -13.75 -50.16 19.79
CA ASN A 25 -14.12 -51.12 18.74
C ASN A 25 -12.95 -51.41 17.77
N ALA A 26 -12.18 -50.40 17.39
CA ALA A 26 -11.01 -50.57 16.52
C ALA A 26 -9.92 -51.42 17.20
N VAL A 27 -9.65 -51.19 18.48
CA VAL A 27 -8.70 -51.98 19.28
C VAL A 27 -9.16 -53.43 19.42
N ASP A 28 -10.44 -53.65 19.75
CA ASP A 28 -11.01 -54.99 19.86
C ASP A 28 -10.99 -55.73 18.52
N CYS A 29 -11.23 -55.03 17.41
CA CYS A 29 -11.11 -55.57 16.06
C CYS A 29 -9.67 -56.02 15.77
N VAL A 30 -8.67 -55.21 16.11
CA VAL A 30 -7.24 -55.56 15.96
C VAL A 30 -6.87 -56.79 16.80
N ASN A 31 -7.39 -56.90 18.04
CA ASN A 31 -7.08 -58.00 18.93
C ASN A 31 -7.73 -59.33 18.50
N ASN A 32 -8.92 -59.27 17.89
CA ASN A 32 -9.70 -60.45 17.52
C ASN A 32 -9.44 -60.93 16.07
N HIS A 33 -8.83 -60.11 15.21
CA HIS A 33 -8.43 -60.53 13.87
C HIS A 33 -7.03 -61.19 13.86
N ASN A 34 -6.92 -62.30 13.13
CA ASN A 34 -5.73 -63.15 13.10
C ASN A 34 -4.50 -62.38 12.58
N GLN A 35 -3.46 -62.21 13.42
CA GLN A 35 -2.22 -61.46 13.12
C GLN A 35 -1.45 -61.95 11.88
N TYR A 36 -1.80 -63.13 11.37
CA TYR A 36 -1.12 -63.81 10.25
C TYR A 36 -1.78 -63.58 8.88
N GLN A 37 -2.95 -62.93 8.81
CA GLN A 37 -3.57 -62.53 7.54
C GLN A 37 -3.31 -61.05 7.29
N LYS A 38 -2.72 -60.70 6.13
CA LYS A 38 -2.64 -59.31 5.68
C LYS A 38 -4.07 -58.75 5.63
N PRO A 39 -4.37 -57.64 6.32
CA PRO A 39 -5.69 -57.04 6.28
C PRO A 39 -6.06 -56.76 4.82
N THR A 40 -7.27 -57.14 4.42
CA THR A 40 -7.85 -56.60 3.19
C THR A 40 -8.06 -55.09 3.37
N GLN A 41 -8.02 -54.32 2.29
CA GLN A 41 -8.24 -52.86 2.32
C GLN A 41 -9.57 -52.47 3.01
N LYS A 42 -10.57 -53.36 2.99
CA LYS A 42 -11.84 -53.17 3.72
C LYS A 42 -11.71 -53.33 5.23
N SER A 43 -10.90 -54.31 5.69
CA SER A 43 -10.63 -54.49 7.12
C SER A 43 -9.76 -53.39 7.72
N SER A 44 -9.07 -52.58 6.90
CA SER A 44 -8.26 -51.47 7.41
C SER A 44 -9.05 -50.25 7.88
N TYR A 45 -10.24 -50.02 7.32
CA TYR A 45 -11.12 -48.97 7.84
C TYR A 45 -11.63 -49.30 9.25
N SER A 46 -11.86 -50.58 9.56
CA SER A 46 -12.31 -51.01 10.91
C SER A 46 -11.27 -50.85 12.01
N HIS A 47 -9.96 -50.78 11.67
CA HIS A 47 -8.88 -50.56 12.64
C HIS A 47 -8.27 -49.16 12.59
N ALA A 48 -8.85 -48.24 11.79
CA ALA A 48 -8.22 -46.97 11.45
C ALA A 48 -7.82 -46.13 12.66
N LEU A 49 -8.64 -46.07 13.71
CA LEU A 49 -8.33 -45.30 14.93
C LEU A 49 -7.25 -45.93 15.83
N ALA A 50 -7.00 -47.23 15.71
CA ALA A 50 -6.03 -47.95 16.54
C ALA A 50 -4.62 -47.96 15.91
N GLY A 51 -4.54 -47.95 14.59
CA GLY A 51 -3.26 -47.91 13.90
C GLY A 51 -3.37 -47.69 12.39
N PHE A 52 -2.25 -47.26 11.82
CA PHE A 52 -2.14 -46.91 10.41
C PHE A 52 -0.85 -47.45 9.82
N THR A 53 -0.90 -47.86 8.55
CA THR A 53 0.26 -48.35 7.80
C THR A 53 0.23 -47.76 6.41
N TYR A 54 1.22 -46.92 6.09
CA TYR A 54 1.43 -46.38 4.75
C TYR A 54 2.46 -47.24 4.01
N SER A 55 2.13 -47.70 2.81
CA SER A 55 3.00 -48.56 2.00
C SER A 55 3.03 -48.12 0.54
N SER A 56 4.24 -48.01 -0.03
CA SER A 56 4.44 -47.76 -1.46
C SER A 56 5.24 -48.90 -2.08
N LYS A 57 4.89 -49.34 -3.30
CA LYS A 57 5.61 -50.40 -4.04
C LYS A 57 5.92 -51.67 -3.22
N LYS A 58 4.98 -52.09 -2.34
CA LYS A 58 5.07 -53.24 -1.41
C LYS A 58 6.05 -53.09 -0.24
N GLN A 59 6.56 -51.89 0.01
CA GLN A 59 7.39 -51.56 1.16
C GLN A 59 6.59 -50.69 2.15
N THR A 60 6.65 -51.03 3.43
CA THR A 60 6.05 -50.22 4.49
C THR A 60 6.97 -49.05 4.80
N LEU A 61 6.46 -47.84 4.60
CA LEU A 61 7.20 -46.59 4.75
C LEU A 61 6.86 -45.89 6.08
N PHE A 62 5.63 -46.06 6.56
CA PHE A 62 5.16 -45.58 7.85
C PHE A 62 4.27 -46.62 8.50
N ARG A 63 4.46 -46.83 9.80
CA ARG A 63 3.55 -47.62 10.63
C ARG A 63 3.44 -46.97 11.99
N ALA A 64 2.22 -46.69 12.42
CA ALA A 64 1.95 -46.11 13.73
C ALA A 64 0.78 -46.80 14.41
N THR A 65 0.84 -46.84 15.74
CA THR A 65 -0.26 -47.22 16.63
C THR A 65 -0.55 -46.05 17.55
N PHE A 66 -1.83 -45.76 17.76
CA PHE A 66 -2.26 -44.60 18.52
C PHE A 66 -2.96 -45.04 19.81
N ASP A 67 -2.86 -44.21 20.84
CA ASP A 67 -3.75 -44.25 21.98
C ASP A 67 -5.09 -43.59 21.60
N LYS A 68 -6.05 -43.66 22.52
CA LYS A 68 -7.39 -43.08 22.38
C LYS A 68 -7.32 -41.59 21.99
N PRO A 69 -7.87 -41.20 20.84
CA PRO A 69 -7.85 -39.81 20.40
C PRO A 69 -8.84 -38.96 21.19
N ARG A 70 -8.57 -37.65 21.28
CA ARG A 70 -9.41 -36.67 21.96
C ARG A 70 -9.68 -35.47 21.06
N LEU A 71 -10.92 -35.00 21.07
CA LEU A 71 -11.36 -33.83 20.32
C LEU A 71 -11.74 -32.69 21.29
N GLU A 72 -11.22 -31.50 21.06
CA GLU A 72 -11.51 -30.30 21.85
C GLU A 72 -11.98 -29.19 20.92
N PHE A 73 -13.11 -28.55 21.20
CA PHE A 73 -13.63 -27.49 20.34
C PHE A 73 -13.10 -26.14 20.80
N ILE A 74 -12.57 -25.33 19.87
CA ILE A 74 -12.08 -23.97 20.17
C ILE A 74 -13.22 -22.97 20.00
N CYS A 75 -13.98 -23.14 18.92
CA CYS A 75 -15.08 -22.28 18.52
C CYS A 75 -16.06 -23.08 17.66
N ASN A 76 -17.05 -22.43 17.04
CA ASN A 76 -18.04 -23.11 16.19
C ASN A 76 -17.50 -23.56 14.83
N HIS A 77 -16.24 -23.25 14.54
CA HIS A 77 -15.60 -23.50 13.25
C HIS A 77 -14.37 -24.41 13.32
N ASP A 78 -13.67 -24.42 14.46
CA ASP A 78 -12.41 -25.15 14.61
C ASP A 78 -12.40 -26.04 15.85
N ALA A 79 -11.81 -27.22 15.68
CA ALA A 79 -11.53 -28.16 16.75
C ALA A 79 -10.06 -28.60 16.74
N ILE A 80 -9.60 -29.09 17.88
CA ILE A 80 -8.27 -29.65 18.10
C ILE A 80 -8.42 -31.16 18.25
N LEU A 81 -7.77 -31.90 17.36
CA LEU A 81 -7.61 -33.34 17.47
C LEU A 81 -6.25 -33.65 18.09
N ARG A 82 -6.27 -34.23 19.29
CA ARG A 82 -5.09 -34.74 19.98
C ARG A 82 -4.92 -36.22 19.70
N LEU A 83 -3.77 -36.56 19.13
CA LEU A 83 -3.37 -37.92 18.79
C LEU A 83 -2.12 -38.27 19.58
N LYS A 84 -2.22 -39.25 20.46
CA LYS A 84 -1.06 -39.75 21.21
C LYS A 84 -0.49 -40.99 20.52
N ILE A 85 0.76 -40.88 20.07
CA ILE A 85 1.47 -41.95 19.38
C ILE A 85 2.03 -42.92 20.43
N LYS A 86 1.54 -44.15 20.40
CA LYS A 86 2.04 -45.23 21.26
C LYS A 86 3.34 -45.82 20.73
N SER A 87 3.42 -46.00 19.42
CA SER A 87 4.63 -46.40 18.70
C SER A 87 4.51 -45.98 17.24
N ALA A 88 5.60 -45.48 16.64
CA ALA A 88 5.65 -45.24 15.21
C ALA A 88 7.05 -45.51 14.64
N THR A 89 7.10 -46.12 13.46
CA THR A 89 8.30 -46.35 12.66
C THR A 89 8.12 -45.69 11.31
N TYR A 90 9.08 -44.88 10.86
CA TYR A 90 8.98 -44.16 9.60
C TYR A 90 10.33 -44.06 8.87
N ARG A 91 10.27 -43.98 7.54
CA ARG A 91 11.43 -43.84 6.65
C ARG A 91 11.50 -42.46 6.03
N LEU A 92 12.71 -41.91 5.92
CA LEU A 92 12.99 -40.58 5.38
C LEU A 92 13.02 -40.52 3.84
N ASP A 93 13.15 -41.67 3.17
CA ASP A 93 13.44 -41.81 1.72
C ASP A 93 12.34 -41.31 0.76
N VAL A 94 11.29 -40.64 1.23
CA VAL A 94 10.12 -40.26 0.41
C VAL A 94 10.22 -38.85 -0.19
N VAL A 95 10.96 -37.92 0.44
CA VAL A 95 10.93 -36.51 0.02
C VAL A 95 11.98 -36.17 -1.04
N ASN A 96 13.08 -36.92 -1.12
CA ASN A 96 14.09 -36.70 -2.15
C ASN A 96 13.93 -37.72 -3.27
N ASN A 97 13.50 -37.25 -4.45
CA ASN A 97 13.54 -37.99 -5.72
C ASN A 97 14.97 -38.42 -6.15
N SER A 98 15.98 -38.27 -5.29
CA SER A 98 17.31 -38.81 -5.53
C SER A 98 17.32 -40.30 -5.17
N VAL A 99 17.63 -41.10 -6.18
CA VAL A 99 17.97 -42.52 -6.05
C VAL A 99 19.22 -42.62 -5.16
N ILE A 100 19.03 -42.70 -3.84
CA ILE A 100 20.10 -43.09 -2.93
C ILE A 100 19.73 -44.44 -2.32
N ASN A 101 20.45 -45.47 -2.77
CA ASN A 101 20.40 -46.80 -2.19
C ASN A 101 21.02 -46.74 -0.78
N HIS A 102 20.27 -46.29 0.21
CA HIS A 102 20.67 -46.42 1.61
C HIS A 102 20.32 -47.82 2.13
N SER A 103 21.34 -48.50 2.63
CA SER A 103 21.25 -49.84 3.19
C SER A 103 20.47 -49.83 4.51
N GLY A 104 19.15 -50.07 4.48
CA GLY A 104 18.36 -50.69 5.56
C GLY A 104 18.54 -50.24 7.02
N ARG A 105 19.03 -49.03 7.31
CA ARG A 105 19.35 -48.56 8.68
C ARG A 105 18.75 -47.21 9.09
N ASP A 106 17.90 -46.60 8.28
CA ASP A 106 17.24 -45.32 8.60
C ASP A 106 15.74 -45.49 8.96
N ASP A 107 15.40 -46.59 9.65
CA ASP A 107 14.08 -46.71 10.29
C ASP A 107 14.11 -45.87 11.58
N LEU A 108 13.56 -44.65 11.52
CA LEU A 108 13.43 -43.80 12.71
C LEU A 108 12.22 -44.25 13.53
N GLN A 109 12.41 -44.32 14.85
CA GLN A 109 11.33 -44.56 15.79
C GLN A 109 10.92 -43.25 16.46
N VAL A 110 9.63 -42.94 16.42
CA VAL A 110 9.08 -41.85 17.25
C VAL A 110 9.07 -42.34 18.69
N PRO A 111 9.60 -41.57 19.66
CA PRO A 111 9.51 -41.93 21.07
C PRO A 111 8.06 -42.21 21.48
N ALA A 112 7.87 -43.23 22.31
CA ALA A 112 6.55 -43.57 22.84
C ALA A 112 5.95 -42.38 23.64
N ASP A 113 4.62 -42.31 23.68
CA ASP A 113 3.84 -41.32 24.41
C ASP A 113 3.96 -39.87 23.91
N LYS A 114 4.34 -39.68 22.64
CA LYS A 114 4.34 -38.35 22.01
C LYS A 114 2.93 -37.94 21.60
N GLU A 115 2.50 -36.76 22.05
CA GLU A 115 1.23 -36.16 21.63
C GLU A 115 1.44 -35.23 20.42
N VAL A 116 0.64 -35.47 19.39
CA VAL A 116 0.53 -34.65 18.18
C VAL A 116 -0.83 -33.96 18.19
N VAL A 117 -0.83 -32.67 17.90
CA VAL A 117 -2.00 -31.80 18.04
C VAL A 117 -2.31 -31.17 16.69
N PHE A 118 -3.44 -31.54 16.10
CA PHE A 118 -3.94 -30.99 14.85
C PHE A 118 -5.08 -30.03 15.11
N ARG A 119 -5.05 -28.87 14.46
CA ARG A 119 -6.19 -27.96 14.38
C ARG A 119 -6.94 -28.24 13.08
N ILE A 120 -8.23 -28.50 13.19
CA ILE A 120 -9.08 -29.03 12.13
C ILE A 120 -10.36 -28.19 12.05
N PRO A 121 -10.63 -27.56 10.91
CA PRO A 121 -11.92 -26.91 10.67
C PRO A 121 -13.06 -27.94 10.66
N PHE A 122 -14.25 -27.56 11.08
CA PHE A 122 -15.43 -28.41 11.03
C PHE A 122 -16.68 -27.64 10.61
N THR A 123 -17.69 -28.39 10.19
CA THR A 123 -19.02 -27.85 9.90
C THR A 123 -20.09 -28.64 10.63
N SER A 124 -21.11 -27.93 11.09
CA SER A 124 -22.32 -28.53 11.67
C SER A 124 -23.44 -28.50 10.64
N ARG A 125 -24.06 -29.65 10.38
CA ARG A 125 -25.19 -29.77 9.44
C ARG A 125 -26.38 -30.40 10.13
N ASN A 126 -27.57 -29.85 9.90
CA ASN A 126 -28.81 -30.51 10.30
C ASN A 126 -29.18 -31.56 9.25
N LEU A 127 -29.47 -32.78 9.67
CA LEU A 127 -30.03 -33.81 8.81
C LEU A 127 -31.52 -33.54 8.63
N ASP A 128 -31.95 -33.25 7.39
CA ASP A 128 -33.35 -33.07 7.07
C ASP A 128 -34.15 -34.35 7.30
N GLY A 129 -35.20 -34.25 8.11
CA GLY A 129 -36.09 -35.36 8.50
C GLY A 129 -36.89 -36.00 7.37
N ALA A 130 -36.70 -35.58 6.11
CA ALA A 130 -37.39 -36.17 4.94
C ALA A 130 -37.10 -37.68 4.77
N VAL A 131 -35.98 -38.17 5.30
CA VAL A 131 -35.57 -39.59 5.25
C VAL A 131 -36.07 -40.40 6.46
N LEU A 132 -36.48 -39.75 7.55
CA LEU A 132 -36.92 -40.38 8.80
C LEU A 132 -38.43 -40.14 9.02
N LYS A 133 -39.28 -40.55 8.08
CA LYS A 133 -40.75 -40.44 8.16
C LYS A 133 -41.38 -41.46 9.13
N HIS A 134 -40.88 -41.61 10.34
CA HIS A 134 -41.55 -42.39 11.39
C HIS A 134 -41.53 -41.58 12.70
N ASN A 135 -42.68 -40.95 12.99
CA ASN A 135 -43.07 -40.19 14.19
C ASN A 135 -43.12 -38.65 14.03
N HIS A 136 -44.17 -38.07 14.61
CA HIS A 136 -44.70 -36.72 14.44
C HIS A 136 -43.87 -35.58 15.08
N GLY A 137 -42.53 -35.61 14.99
CA GLY A 137 -41.67 -34.51 15.44
C GLY A 137 -40.55 -34.26 14.43
N GLN A 138 -40.41 -33.03 13.93
CA GLN A 138 -39.21 -32.61 13.20
C GLN A 138 -38.07 -32.46 14.21
N ASN A 139 -37.38 -33.56 14.53
CA ASN A 139 -36.20 -33.55 15.40
C ASN A 139 -34.94 -33.53 14.51
N PRO A 140 -34.38 -32.35 14.17
CA PRO A 140 -33.18 -32.29 13.35
C PRO A 140 -32.01 -32.89 14.13
N LEU A 141 -31.51 -34.04 13.65
CA LEU A 141 -30.24 -34.59 14.12
C LEU A 141 -29.12 -33.73 13.54
N GLN A 142 -28.37 -33.03 14.40
CA GLN A 142 -27.21 -32.27 13.98
C GLN A 142 -25.97 -33.16 13.92
N VAL A 143 -25.18 -33.02 12.85
CA VAL A 143 -23.96 -33.77 12.59
C VAL A 143 -22.79 -32.80 12.48
N ILE A 144 -21.69 -33.15 13.13
CA ILE A 144 -20.40 -32.44 13.07
C ILE A 144 -19.50 -33.19 12.11
N ILE A 145 -18.97 -32.49 11.10
CA ILE A 145 -18.10 -33.04 10.07
C ILE A 145 -16.76 -32.32 10.14
N LEU A 146 -15.70 -33.03 10.52
CA LEU A 146 -14.33 -32.53 10.55
C LEU A 146 -13.73 -32.55 9.14
N ASP A 147 -13.18 -31.41 8.71
CA ASP A 147 -12.47 -31.29 7.43
C ASP A 147 -10.99 -31.68 7.59
N MET A 148 -10.74 -32.99 7.57
CA MET A 148 -9.40 -33.56 7.74
C MET A 148 -8.41 -33.11 6.65
N THR A 149 -8.89 -32.61 5.51
CA THR A 149 -8.02 -32.13 4.41
C THR A 149 -7.36 -30.80 4.72
N LYS A 150 -8.00 -29.99 5.57
CA LYS A 150 -7.50 -28.67 6.02
C LYS A 150 -6.85 -28.72 7.39
N ALA A 151 -6.60 -29.91 7.92
CA ALA A 151 -5.95 -30.09 9.20
C ALA A 151 -4.49 -29.61 9.13
N HIS A 152 -4.08 -28.77 10.08
CA HIS A 152 -2.70 -28.32 10.20
C HIS A 152 -2.14 -28.65 11.59
N LEU A 153 -0.84 -28.95 11.63
CA LEU A 153 -0.15 -29.33 12.85
C LEU A 153 0.19 -28.09 13.69
N VAL A 154 -0.19 -28.09 14.97
CA VAL A 154 0.13 -27.00 15.92
C VAL A 154 1.18 -27.40 16.97
N SER A 155 1.53 -28.70 17.07
CA SER A 155 2.51 -29.17 18.07
C SER A 155 3.96 -28.84 17.68
N GLU A 156 4.71 -28.23 18.60
CA GLU A 156 6.16 -27.98 18.49
C GLU A 156 7.02 -29.23 18.78
N LEU A 157 6.43 -30.29 19.35
CA LEU A 157 7.15 -31.42 19.97
C LEU A 157 7.57 -32.54 18.99
N VAL A 158 7.57 -32.28 17.68
CA VAL A 158 8.02 -33.25 16.66
C VAL A 158 9.55 -33.28 16.61
N PRO A 159 10.21 -34.45 16.50
CA PRO A 159 11.66 -34.53 16.36
C PRO A 159 12.17 -33.61 15.22
N SER A 160 13.23 -32.86 15.48
CA SER A 160 13.82 -31.88 14.55
C SER A 160 14.40 -32.51 13.28
N ILE A 161 14.68 -33.81 13.30
CA ILE A 161 15.14 -34.57 12.12
C ILE A 161 13.94 -35.30 11.51
N GLY A 162 13.61 -34.99 10.25
CA GLY A 162 12.53 -35.65 9.51
C GLY A 162 11.11 -35.19 9.90
N ARG A 163 10.99 -34.00 10.51
CA ARG A 163 9.69 -33.40 10.89
C ARG A 163 8.72 -33.38 9.71
N ASP A 164 9.14 -32.87 8.56
CA ASP A 164 8.27 -32.69 7.40
C ASP A 164 7.76 -34.03 6.84
N VAL A 165 8.62 -35.06 6.88
CA VAL A 165 8.26 -36.42 6.45
C VAL A 165 7.23 -37.04 7.40
N LEU A 166 7.41 -36.87 8.71
CA LEU A 166 6.46 -37.36 9.71
C LEU A 166 5.13 -36.60 9.63
N VAL A 167 5.15 -35.28 9.41
CA VAL A 167 3.97 -34.46 9.18
C VAL A 167 3.20 -34.97 7.96
N HIS A 168 3.89 -35.23 6.85
CA HIS A 168 3.27 -35.78 5.65
C HIS A 168 2.56 -37.11 5.92
N TYR A 169 3.20 -38.08 6.59
CA TYR A 169 2.54 -39.36 6.91
C TYR A 169 1.34 -39.21 7.85
N LEU A 170 1.39 -38.25 8.78
CA LEU A 170 0.27 -37.98 9.68
C LEU A 170 -0.88 -37.27 8.94
N GLN A 171 -0.60 -36.44 7.94
CA GLN A 171 -1.64 -35.90 7.04
C GLN A 171 -2.32 -37.01 6.24
N GLU A 172 -1.55 -37.94 5.67
CA GLU A 172 -2.10 -39.13 5.00
C GLU A 172 -2.97 -39.97 5.93
N TYR A 173 -2.58 -40.08 7.21
CA TYR A 173 -3.39 -40.75 8.22
C TYR A 173 -4.72 -40.03 8.47
N LEU A 174 -4.74 -38.69 8.55
CA LEU A 174 -5.98 -37.92 8.72
C LEU A 174 -6.92 -38.07 7.52
N LEU A 175 -6.39 -38.09 6.30
CA LEU A 175 -7.16 -38.38 5.09
C LEU A 175 -7.76 -39.80 5.15
N PHE A 176 -6.97 -40.78 5.59
CA PHE A 176 -7.44 -42.14 5.77
C PHE A 176 -8.54 -42.26 6.85
N LEU A 177 -8.46 -41.49 7.94
CA LEU A 177 -9.54 -41.42 8.93
C LEU A 177 -10.83 -40.85 8.33
N ALA A 178 -10.72 -39.86 7.43
CA ALA A 178 -11.87 -39.32 6.72
C ALA A 178 -12.52 -40.38 5.82
N GLU A 179 -11.73 -41.10 5.01
CA GLU A 179 -12.22 -42.21 4.17
C GLU A 179 -12.91 -43.32 4.98
N ALA A 180 -12.37 -43.63 6.16
CA ALA A 180 -12.93 -44.62 7.07
C ALA A 180 -14.21 -44.13 7.80
N GLY A 181 -14.63 -42.88 7.60
CA GLY A 181 -15.82 -42.29 8.23
C GLY A 181 -15.60 -41.76 9.65
N ASN A 182 -14.37 -41.75 10.17
CA ASN A 182 -14.05 -41.29 11.53
C ASN A 182 -13.92 -39.75 11.66
N HIS A 183 -14.55 -39.02 10.74
CA HIS A 183 -14.59 -37.55 10.71
C HIS A 183 -16.00 -36.99 10.92
N VAL A 184 -17.01 -37.86 11.06
CA VAL A 184 -18.42 -37.50 11.18
C VAL A 184 -18.93 -37.95 12.54
N PHE A 185 -19.51 -37.04 13.31
CA PHE A 185 -20.04 -37.30 14.64
C PHE A 185 -21.45 -36.73 14.80
N PHE A 186 -22.30 -37.38 15.59
CA PHE A 186 -23.58 -36.79 15.96
C PHE A 186 -23.37 -35.78 17.09
N SER A 187 -23.97 -34.61 16.97
CA SER A 187 -24.09 -33.66 18.09
C SER A 187 -25.14 -34.16 19.09
N LEU A 188 -25.36 -33.41 20.18
CA LEU A 188 -26.44 -33.73 21.12
C LEU A 188 -27.78 -33.72 20.40
N PRO A 189 -28.58 -34.78 20.51
CA PRO A 189 -29.89 -34.80 19.87
C PRO A 189 -30.86 -33.86 20.61
N SER A 190 -31.56 -33.02 19.85
CA SER A 190 -32.68 -32.20 20.35
C SER A 190 -33.98 -32.93 20.03
N PHE A 191 -34.63 -33.49 21.06
CA PHE A 191 -35.91 -34.21 20.93
C PHE A 191 -37.13 -33.41 21.42
N ASP A 192 -36.93 -32.14 21.82
CA ASP A 192 -37.96 -31.30 22.42
C ASP A 192 -38.71 -30.43 21.37
N ASP A 193 -39.95 -30.04 21.69
CA ASP A 193 -40.76 -29.06 20.95
C ASP A 193 -39.94 -27.80 20.59
N GLU A 194 -40.25 -27.11 19.48
CA GLU A 194 -39.60 -25.85 19.00
C GLU A 194 -39.40 -24.76 20.07
N ARG A 195 -40.08 -24.86 21.22
CA ARG A 195 -39.99 -23.95 22.36
C ARG A 195 -38.71 -24.11 23.20
N TYR A 196 -38.00 -25.23 23.12
CA TYR A 196 -36.85 -25.54 23.99
C TYR A 196 -35.64 -26.07 23.22
N HIS A 197 -35.25 -25.40 22.13
CA HIS A 197 -34.04 -25.78 21.39
C HIS A 197 -32.79 -25.69 22.26
N LEU A 198 -31.95 -26.73 22.16
CA LEU A 198 -30.64 -26.78 22.79
C LEU A 198 -29.70 -25.82 22.08
N THR A 199 -29.20 -24.81 22.79
CA THR A 199 -28.15 -23.92 22.28
C THR A 199 -26.79 -24.60 22.48
N ILE A 200 -26.05 -24.81 21.40
CA ILE A 200 -24.68 -25.34 21.42
C ILE A 200 -23.80 -24.29 20.74
N ASP A 201 -23.05 -23.54 21.55
CA ASP A 201 -22.09 -22.54 21.08
C ASP A 201 -20.72 -22.84 21.71
N TYR A 202 -19.81 -23.40 20.92
CA TYR A 202 -18.47 -23.74 21.41
C TYR A 202 -17.61 -22.51 21.69
N SER A 203 -17.91 -21.36 21.06
CA SER A 203 -17.14 -20.13 21.17
C SER A 203 -17.33 -19.41 22.51
N THR A 204 -18.45 -19.66 23.19
CA THR A 204 -18.79 -19.11 24.52
C THR A 204 -18.57 -20.09 25.68
N MET A 205 -17.90 -21.22 25.43
CA MET A 205 -17.48 -22.13 26.49
C MET A 205 -16.47 -21.47 27.43
N ASP A 206 -16.55 -21.82 28.72
CA ASP A 206 -15.58 -21.34 29.72
C ASP A 206 -14.14 -21.68 29.31
N GLU A 207 -13.22 -20.74 29.51
CA GLU A 207 -11.79 -20.93 29.18
C GLU A 207 -11.19 -22.16 29.88
N LYS A 208 -11.66 -22.51 31.07
CA LYS A 208 -11.21 -23.70 31.82
C LYS A 208 -11.52 -25.01 31.10
N ASP A 209 -12.53 -25.02 30.24
CA ASP A 209 -12.94 -26.17 29.45
C ASP A 209 -12.47 -26.06 27.98
N ARG A 210 -11.72 -24.98 27.61
CA ARG A 210 -11.21 -24.73 26.26
C ARG A 210 -9.68 -24.74 26.21
N THR A 211 -9.12 -25.36 25.18
CA THR A 211 -7.70 -25.19 24.87
C THR A 211 -7.51 -23.88 24.12
N VAL A 212 -6.82 -22.93 24.73
CA VAL A 212 -6.42 -21.68 24.09
C VAL A 212 -5.13 -21.92 23.32
N LEU A 213 -5.23 -21.88 22.00
CA LEU A 213 -4.06 -21.77 21.12
C LEU A 213 -4.03 -20.33 20.61
N GLU A 214 -2.88 -19.67 20.75
CA GLU A 214 -2.68 -18.35 20.15
C GLU A 214 -2.79 -18.47 18.63
N VAL A 215 -3.68 -17.68 18.05
CA VAL A 215 -3.86 -17.61 16.60
C VAL A 215 -3.13 -16.35 16.15
N GLY A 216 -2.02 -16.53 15.45
CA GLY A 216 -1.15 -15.41 15.03
C GLY A 216 -1.70 -14.62 13.85
N ASP A 217 -2.63 -15.19 13.08
CA ASP A 217 -3.20 -14.57 11.89
C ASP A 217 -4.68 -14.90 11.66
N MET A 218 -5.35 -14.06 10.87
CA MET A 218 -6.67 -14.31 10.30
C MET A 218 -6.58 -14.17 8.79
N TYR A 219 -6.90 -15.24 8.06
CA TYR A 219 -6.81 -15.28 6.60
C TYR A 219 -5.43 -14.83 6.07
N GLY A 220 -4.35 -15.16 6.78
CA GLY A 220 -2.97 -14.77 6.41
C GLY A 220 -2.58 -13.33 6.79
N VAL A 221 -3.47 -12.56 7.42
CA VAL A 221 -3.16 -11.25 7.99
C VAL A 221 -2.79 -11.41 9.46
N SER A 222 -1.58 -11.02 9.86
CA SER A 222 -1.17 -11.11 11.26
C SER A 222 -2.04 -10.23 12.17
N VAL A 223 -2.30 -10.72 13.37
CA VAL A 223 -3.12 -10.00 14.38
C VAL A 223 -2.50 -8.65 14.73
N ASP A 224 -1.18 -8.56 14.75
CA ASP A 224 -0.47 -7.30 15.00
C ASP A 224 -0.81 -6.24 13.94
N LYS A 225 -0.84 -6.62 12.65
CA LYS A 225 -1.23 -5.70 11.57
C LYS A 225 -2.68 -5.23 11.69
N ILE A 226 -3.58 -6.12 12.10
CA ILE A 226 -4.99 -5.79 12.34
C ILE A 226 -5.10 -4.77 13.49
N ASN A 227 -4.43 -5.04 14.61
CA ASN A 227 -4.45 -4.17 15.78
C ASN A 227 -3.74 -2.83 15.55
N GLU A 228 -2.68 -2.79 14.74
CA GLU A 228 -2.03 -1.56 14.30
C GLU A 228 -3.00 -0.71 13.47
N TYR A 229 -3.70 -1.33 12.50
CA TYR A 229 -4.73 -0.65 11.72
C TYR A 229 -5.84 -0.08 12.61
N LEU A 230 -6.39 -0.87 13.53
CA LEU A 230 -7.43 -0.42 14.46
C LEU A 230 -6.95 0.74 15.34
N SER A 231 -5.70 0.70 15.79
CA SER A 231 -5.10 1.78 16.57
C SER A 231 -4.92 3.05 15.74
N SER A 232 -4.56 2.93 14.46
CA SER A 232 -4.51 4.05 13.52
C SER A 232 -5.90 4.68 13.30
N VAL A 233 -6.93 3.85 13.09
CA VAL A 233 -8.32 4.30 12.92
C VAL A 233 -8.85 4.98 14.19
N TRP A 234 -8.52 4.46 15.38
CA TRP A 234 -8.84 5.11 16.66
C TRP A 234 -8.14 6.46 16.79
N LEU A 235 -6.85 6.55 16.44
CA LEU A 235 -6.10 7.80 16.52
C LEU A 235 -6.68 8.86 15.59
N LYS A 236 -7.07 8.47 14.37
CA LYS A 236 -7.84 9.28 13.43
C LYS A 236 -9.08 9.87 14.09
N ALA A 237 -9.87 9.03 14.76
CA ALA A 237 -11.08 9.47 15.46
C ALA A 237 -10.75 10.43 16.61
N LYS A 238 -9.66 10.17 17.35
CA LYS A 238 -9.22 11.03 18.46
C LYS A 238 -8.82 12.42 17.99
N LEU A 239 -8.06 12.52 16.90
CA LEU A 239 -7.64 13.79 16.31
C LEU A 239 -8.82 14.56 15.69
N ALA A 240 -9.81 13.86 15.13
CA ALA A 240 -11.02 14.50 14.59
C ALA A 240 -11.93 15.10 15.68
N SER A 241 -11.87 14.59 16.91
CA SER A 241 -12.70 15.05 18.04
C SER A 241 -12.51 16.53 18.36
N SER A 242 -11.31 17.09 18.15
CA SER A 242 -11.03 18.51 18.40
C SER A 242 -11.62 19.47 17.35
N GLU A 243 -12.02 18.97 16.18
CA GLU A 243 -12.43 19.80 15.04
C GLU A 243 -13.96 19.96 14.89
N ASN A 244 -14.77 19.49 15.85
CA ASN A 244 -16.24 19.61 15.83
C ASN A 244 -16.91 19.06 14.54
N LYS A 245 -16.37 17.96 14.00
CA LYS A 245 -16.93 17.20 12.87
C LYS A 245 -18.10 16.30 13.31
N ASP A 246 -18.78 15.65 12.35
CA ASP A 246 -19.86 14.68 12.61
C ASP A 246 -19.47 13.67 13.71
N TRP A 247 -20.38 13.36 14.63
CA TRP A 247 -20.08 12.51 15.79
C TRP A 247 -19.60 11.11 15.41
N LYS A 248 -20.00 10.64 14.23
CA LYS A 248 -19.51 9.38 13.63
C LYS A 248 -18.00 9.39 13.39
N SER A 249 -17.42 10.56 13.10
CA SER A 249 -15.99 10.68 12.81
C SER A 249 -15.09 10.51 14.03
N TYR A 250 -15.60 10.77 15.25
CA TYR A 250 -14.83 10.62 16.49
C TYR A 250 -15.35 9.53 17.44
N CYS A 251 -16.47 8.87 17.11
CA CYS A 251 -17.15 7.89 17.97
C CYS A 251 -16.26 6.73 18.45
N LEU A 252 -15.24 6.36 17.68
CA LEU A 252 -14.27 5.31 18.02
C LEU A 252 -13.33 5.71 19.15
N ALA A 253 -13.11 7.00 19.37
CA ALA A 253 -12.27 7.51 20.44
C ALA A 253 -13.08 8.07 21.61
N GLU A 254 -14.22 8.69 21.32
CA GLU A 254 -15.08 9.31 22.33
C GLU A 254 -16.55 9.20 21.90
N TYR A 255 -17.43 8.77 22.79
CA TYR A 255 -18.87 8.77 22.54
C TYR A 255 -19.62 9.50 23.64
N ARG A 256 -20.50 10.41 23.23
CA ARG A 256 -21.40 11.16 24.11
C ARG A 256 -22.82 10.71 23.85
N SER A 257 -23.47 10.18 24.87
CA SER A 257 -24.83 9.67 24.77
C SER A 257 -25.83 10.80 24.51
N ILE A 258 -26.88 10.50 23.76
CA ILE A 258 -28.06 11.36 23.61
C ILE A 258 -29.17 10.78 24.48
N ARG A 259 -30.10 11.62 24.95
CA ARG A 259 -31.20 11.16 25.80
C ARG A 259 -31.99 10.04 25.11
N GLY A 260 -32.16 8.91 25.80
CA GLY A 260 -32.83 7.72 25.26
C GLY A 260 -31.95 6.81 24.40
N SER A 261 -30.64 7.04 24.34
CA SER A 261 -29.70 6.18 23.59
C SER A 261 -29.49 4.79 24.21
N VAL A 262 -29.71 4.64 25.52
CA VAL A 262 -29.58 3.37 26.23
C VAL A 262 -30.88 3.08 26.99
N PRO A 263 -31.64 2.04 26.60
CA PRO A 263 -32.83 1.64 27.32
C PRO A 263 -32.52 1.28 28.77
N GLY A 264 -33.30 1.81 29.72
CA GLY A 264 -33.15 1.53 31.15
C GLY A 264 -32.09 2.34 31.89
N LEU A 265 -31.42 3.29 31.20
CA LEU A 265 -30.45 4.21 31.81
C LEU A 265 -31.04 5.62 31.94
N ASP A 266 -31.27 6.07 33.17
CA ASP A 266 -31.80 7.41 33.48
C ASP A 266 -30.73 8.52 33.50
N ALA A 267 -29.50 8.22 33.05
CA ALA A 267 -28.37 9.16 33.01
C ALA A 267 -27.81 9.26 31.59
N LEU A 268 -27.24 10.42 31.27
CA LEU A 268 -26.38 10.57 30.10
C LEU A 268 -24.96 10.15 30.47
N PHE A 269 -24.23 9.58 29.53
CA PHE A 269 -22.85 9.21 29.72
C PHE A 269 -21.95 9.73 28.61
N HIS A 270 -20.69 9.86 28.96
CA HIS A 270 -19.59 10.21 28.07
C HIS A 270 -18.49 9.18 28.31
N VAL A 271 -18.16 8.43 27.26
CA VAL A 271 -17.15 7.39 27.30
C VAL A 271 -15.95 7.82 26.47
N ARG A 272 -14.75 7.60 27.03
CA ARG A 272 -13.48 7.74 26.31
C ARG A 272 -12.85 6.36 26.17
N LEU A 273 -12.56 5.99 24.94
CA LEU A 273 -12.07 4.66 24.58
C LEU A 273 -10.58 4.71 24.28
N ARG A 274 -9.90 3.61 24.59
CA ARG A 274 -8.58 3.27 24.07
C ARG A 274 -8.71 2.62 22.69
N PRO A 275 -7.59 2.43 21.95
CA PRO A 275 -7.60 1.64 20.73
C PRO A 275 -8.33 0.32 20.88
N LEU A 276 -9.24 0.04 19.94
CA LEU A 276 -9.92 -1.25 19.85
C LEU A 276 -8.89 -2.35 19.59
N ARG A 277 -8.96 -3.45 20.33
CA ARG A 277 -8.13 -4.63 20.10
C ARG A 277 -8.97 -5.79 19.61
N LEU A 278 -8.42 -6.54 18.67
CA LEU A 278 -8.99 -7.76 18.13
C LEU A 278 -8.10 -8.94 18.51
N GLN A 279 -8.74 -9.98 19.05
CA GLN A 279 -8.11 -11.27 19.34
C GLN A 279 -8.86 -12.38 18.60
N PRO A 280 -8.24 -13.06 17.62
CA PRO A 280 -8.87 -14.19 16.94
C PRO A 280 -9.08 -15.39 17.86
N LEU A 281 -10.23 -16.04 17.69
CA LEU A 281 -10.45 -17.42 18.14
C LEU A 281 -10.13 -18.41 17.02
N CYS A 282 -10.48 -18.06 15.80
CA CYS A 282 -10.11 -18.75 14.57
C CYS A 282 -10.03 -17.76 13.40
N ALA A 283 -9.85 -18.28 12.19
CA ALA A 283 -9.87 -17.43 10.99
C ALA A 283 -11.21 -16.69 10.80
N ARG A 284 -12.32 -17.19 11.36
CA ARG A 284 -13.69 -16.68 11.13
C ARG A 284 -14.36 -16.02 12.33
N GLU A 285 -13.79 -16.13 13.53
CA GLU A 285 -14.39 -15.60 14.76
C GLU A 285 -13.29 -14.89 15.56
N ALA A 286 -13.62 -13.69 16.05
CA ALA A 286 -12.71 -12.90 16.87
C ALA A 286 -13.45 -12.21 18.03
N ILE A 287 -12.70 -11.93 19.09
CA ILE A 287 -13.14 -11.14 20.23
C ILE A 287 -12.64 -9.71 20.03
N LEU A 288 -13.56 -8.76 20.05
CA LEU A 288 -13.27 -7.33 20.11
C LEU A 288 -13.23 -6.87 21.56
N TYR A 289 -12.13 -6.26 21.95
CA TYR A 289 -11.95 -5.64 23.25
C TYR A 289 -12.04 -4.13 23.15
N PHE A 290 -13.12 -3.59 23.75
CA PHE A 290 -13.29 -2.16 23.97
C PHE A 290 -12.76 -1.83 25.37
N SER A 291 -11.54 -1.33 25.43
CA SER A 291 -10.96 -0.81 26.66
C SER A 291 -11.41 0.63 26.89
N VAL A 292 -12.09 0.88 28.00
CA VAL A 292 -12.61 2.17 28.39
C VAL A 292 -11.61 2.84 29.33
N ASP A 293 -11.09 3.99 28.90
CA ASP A 293 -10.16 4.79 29.69
C ASP A 293 -10.90 5.46 30.85
N GLU A 294 -12.02 6.11 30.53
CA GLU A 294 -12.95 6.64 31.52
C GLU A 294 -14.39 6.69 30.98
N ILE A 295 -15.34 6.49 31.88
CA ILE A 295 -16.77 6.71 31.65
C ILE A 295 -17.33 7.65 32.72
N LEU A 296 -18.01 8.69 32.25
CA LEU A 296 -18.54 9.77 33.07
C LEU A 296 -20.05 9.83 32.91
N PHE A 297 -20.79 9.91 34.02
CA PHE A 297 -22.25 9.97 34.03
C PHE A 297 -22.77 11.36 34.46
N TYR A 298 -23.80 11.85 33.79
CA TYR A 298 -24.37 13.20 33.92
C TYR A 298 -25.90 13.14 34.03
N GLU A 299 -26.48 14.12 34.72
CA GLU A 299 -27.93 14.29 34.85
C GLU A 299 -28.55 14.91 33.58
N ASP A 300 -27.81 15.83 32.97
CA ASP A 300 -28.22 16.65 31.84
C ASP A 300 -27.16 16.66 30.72
N ALA A 301 -27.54 17.17 29.54
CA ALA A 301 -26.71 17.10 28.32
C ALA A 301 -25.51 18.07 28.32
N ASP A 302 -25.21 18.67 29.47
CA ASP A 302 -24.08 19.58 29.66
C ASP A 302 -22.88 18.80 30.21
N PHE A 303 -22.10 18.24 29.30
CA PHE A 303 -20.88 17.48 29.62
C PHE A 303 -19.73 18.34 30.16
N THR A 304 -19.91 19.65 30.33
CA THR A 304 -18.90 20.55 30.91
C THR A 304 -18.98 20.65 32.43
N LYS A 305 -20.09 20.18 33.04
CA LYS A 305 -20.27 20.13 34.50
C LYS A 305 -19.48 18.99 35.13
N ASP A 306 -19.39 19.02 36.46
CA ASP A 306 -18.84 17.88 37.20
C ASP A 306 -19.74 16.64 37.02
N PRO A 307 -19.16 15.48 36.68
CA PRO A 307 -19.93 14.26 36.48
C PRO A 307 -20.47 13.74 37.82
N LEU A 308 -21.68 13.17 37.81
CA LEU A 308 -22.29 12.49 38.95
C LEU A 308 -21.41 11.35 39.45
N ARG A 309 -20.84 10.59 38.49
CA ARG A 309 -19.97 9.44 38.74
C ARG A 309 -18.94 9.30 37.65
N LYS A 310 -17.79 8.75 38.03
CA LYS A 310 -16.67 8.43 37.16
C LYS A 310 -16.21 7.01 37.43
N TYR A 311 -16.04 6.22 36.37
CA TYR A 311 -15.41 4.90 36.45
C TYR A 311 -14.29 4.78 35.42
N THR A 312 -13.31 3.94 35.70
CA THR A 312 -12.12 3.72 34.86
C THR A 312 -11.75 2.24 34.84
N GLY A 313 -11.06 1.79 33.80
CA GLY A 313 -10.57 0.41 33.69
C GLY A 313 -11.65 -0.61 33.32
N TRP A 314 -12.73 -0.16 32.68
CA TRP A 314 -13.76 -1.03 32.14
C TRP A 314 -13.25 -1.68 30.84
N GLN A 315 -13.51 -2.98 30.65
CA GLN A 315 -13.18 -3.70 29.43
C GLN A 315 -14.41 -4.48 28.96
N ILE A 316 -14.90 -4.18 27.77
CA ILE A 316 -16.06 -4.86 27.18
C ILE A 316 -15.56 -5.77 26.07
N ALA A 317 -15.91 -7.05 26.15
CA ALA A 317 -15.55 -8.05 25.17
C ALA A 317 -16.77 -8.48 24.35
N VAL A 318 -16.67 -8.35 23.02
CA VAL A 318 -17.74 -8.74 22.09
C VAL A 318 -17.20 -9.77 21.11
N LEU A 319 -17.83 -10.93 21.06
CA LEU A 319 -17.52 -11.98 20.10
C LEU A 319 -18.27 -11.70 18.79
N VAL A 320 -17.56 -11.76 17.68
CA VAL A 320 -18.09 -11.44 16.35
C VAL A 320 -17.44 -12.33 15.27
N ASP A 321 -18.20 -12.62 14.24
CA ASP A 321 -17.73 -13.33 13.06
C ASP A 321 -17.03 -12.36 12.09
N VAL A 322 -16.00 -12.84 11.40
CA VAL A 322 -15.14 -12.06 10.51
C VAL A 322 -15.13 -12.67 9.11
N ASP A 323 -15.53 -11.85 8.16
CA ASP A 323 -15.53 -12.16 6.73
C ASP A 323 -14.30 -11.57 6.06
N HIS A 324 -13.77 -12.31 5.09
CA HIS A 324 -12.64 -11.88 4.26
C HIS A 324 -13.11 -11.60 2.84
N HIS A 325 -12.81 -10.38 2.38
CA HIS A 325 -13.03 -9.95 1.01
C HIS A 325 -11.68 -9.68 0.34
N PHE A 326 -11.46 -10.35 -0.78
CA PHE A 326 -10.29 -10.18 -1.62
C PHE A 326 -10.75 -9.65 -2.99
N GLU A 327 -10.42 -8.39 -3.29
CA GLU A 327 -10.81 -7.73 -4.54
C GLU A 327 -9.60 -7.51 -5.46
N HIS A 328 -9.70 -8.02 -6.70
CA HIS A 328 -8.76 -7.77 -7.80
C HIS A 328 -7.26 -7.98 -7.47
N ASP A 329 -6.95 -9.00 -6.65
CA ASP A 329 -5.61 -9.36 -6.18
C ASP A 329 -4.80 -8.26 -5.48
N SER A 330 -5.42 -7.11 -5.20
CA SER A 330 -4.72 -5.91 -4.75
C SER A 330 -5.23 -5.42 -3.39
N VAL A 331 -6.47 -5.76 -3.02
CA VAL A 331 -7.13 -5.25 -1.82
C VAL A 331 -7.53 -6.40 -0.90
N ILE A 332 -7.03 -6.35 0.34
CA ILE A 332 -7.42 -7.24 1.43
C ILE A 332 -8.33 -6.44 2.37
N LYS A 333 -9.53 -6.95 2.61
CA LYS A 333 -10.50 -6.33 3.51
C LYS A 333 -11.08 -7.38 4.46
N LEU A 334 -10.96 -7.11 5.76
CA LEU A 334 -11.61 -7.91 6.81
C LEU A 334 -12.80 -7.13 7.36
N THR A 335 -13.98 -7.74 7.30
CA THR A 335 -15.23 -7.14 7.75
C THR A 335 -15.87 -7.93 8.87
N LEU A 336 -16.55 -7.23 9.77
CA LEU A 336 -17.30 -7.83 10.85
C LEU A 336 -18.74 -8.09 10.45
N ASP A 337 -19.24 -9.30 10.68
CA ASP A 337 -20.67 -9.56 10.63
C ASP A 337 -21.32 -9.07 11.93
N LEU A 338 -21.85 -7.85 11.89
CA LEU A 338 -22.46 -7.21 13.06
C LEU A 338 -23.73 -7.93 13.55
N ALA A 339 -24.34 -8.81 12.74
CA ALA A 339 -25.49 -9.60 13.17
C ALA A 339 -25.08 -10.77 14.09
N SER A 340 -23.84 -11.23 14.01
CA SER A 340 -23.27 -12.30 14.85
C SER A 340 -22.78 -11.81 16.22
N ALA A 341 -22.73 -10.48 16.43
CA ALA A 341 -22.16 -9.84 17.60
C ALA A 341 -22.89 -10.25 18.89
N ARG A 342 -22.14 -10.79 19.86
CA ARG A 342 -22.65 -11.21 21.16
C ARG A 342 -21.67 -10.89 22.30
N PRO A 343 -22.15 -10.55 23.50
CA PRO A 343 -21.27 -10.17 24.60
C PRO A 343 -20.60 -11.41 25.19
N LEU A 344 -19.31 -11.32 25.47
CA LEU A 344 -18.56 -12.41 26.10
C LEU A 344 -18.32 -12.09 27.57
N ALA A 345 -19.33 -12.36 28.40
CA ALA A 345 -19.38 -11.93 29.81
C ALA A 345 -18.15 -12.33 30.63
N THR A 346 -17.54 -13.49 30.36
CA THR A 346 -16.34 -13.99 31.04
C THR A 346 -15.09 -13.13 30.81
N HIS A 347 -15.06 -12.35 29.72
CA HIS A 347 -13.96 -11.45 29.37
C HIS A 347 -14.29 -9.97 29.63
N CYS A 348 -15.51 -9.66 30.06
CA CYS A 348 -15.90 -8.30 30.40
C CYS A 348 -15.52 -7.99 31.86
N THR A 349 -14.70 -6.96 32.11
CA THR A 349 -14.23 -6.61 33.47
C THR A 349 -14.63 -5.18 33.86
N HIS A 350 -15.06 -5.00 35.10
CA HIS A 350 -15.51 -3.70 35.65
C HIS A 350 -14.35 -2.87 36.27
N GLY A 351 -13.11 -3.36 36.19
CA GLY A 351 -11.93 -2.75 36.80
C GLY A 351 -11.95 -2.73 38.33
N ASP A 352 -10.85 -2.31 38.97
CA ASP A 352 -10.72 -2.27 40.43
C ASP A 352 -11.54 -1.14 41.10
N SER A 353 -12.19 -0.29 40.30
CA SER A 353 -12.83 0.96 40.75
C SER A 353 -14.28 0.81 41.22
N VAL A 354 -14.88 -0.37 41.07
CA VAL A 354 -16.29 -0.62 41.42
C VAL A 354 -16.40 -1.50 42.67
N PRO A 355 -16.90 -0.99 43.82
CA PRO A 355 -17.17 -1.80 45.00
C PRO A 355 -18.19 -2.90 44.69
N GLU A 356 -17.97 -4.13 45.17
CA GLU A 356 -18.86 -5.29 44.91
C GLU A 356 -20.32 -5.07 45.35
N GLU A 357 -20.57 -4.13 46.27
CA GLU A 357 -21.89 -3.81 46.82
C GLU A 357 -22.65 -2.71 46.05
N ASP A 358 -22.03 -2.04 45.07
CA ASP A 358 -22.69 -0.95 44.33
C ASP A 358 -23.62 -1.47 43.23
N GLN A 359 -24.89 -1.68 43.61
CA GLN A 359 -25.93 -2.16 42.70
C GLN A 359 -26.20 -1.20 41.54
N LEU A 360 -25.98 0.11 41.70
CA LEU A 360 -26.18 1.10 40.64
C LEU A 360 -25.06 1.00 39.61
N ALA A 361 -23.81 0.82 40.04
CA ALA A 361 -22.68 0.58 39.14
C ALA A 361 -22.87 -0.70 38.31
N LYS A 362 -23.40 -1.77 38.92
CA LYS A 362 -23.75 -3.01 38.20
C LYS A 362 -24.85 -2.78 37.16
N ASN A 363 -25.87 -1.99 37.48
CA ASN A 363 -26.92 -1.65 36.52
C ASN A 363 -26.34 -0.83 35.34
N TYR A 364 -25.51 0.17 35.62
CA TYR A 364 -24.83 0.95 34.58
C TYR A 364 -23.94 0.08 33.70
N TRP A 365 -23.18 -0.84 34.31
CA TRP A 365 -22.35 -1.80 33.60
C TRP A 365 -23.16 -2.63 32.61
N THR A 366 -24.24 -3.29 33.07
CA THR A 366 -25.11 -4.10 32.21
C THR A 366 -25.67 -3.28 31.05
N CYS A 367 -26.23 -2.10 31.33
CA CYS A 367 -26.75 -1.21 30.29
C CYS A 367 -25.69 -0.78 29.26
N ILE A 368 -24.46 -0.52 29.70
CA ILE A 368 -23.36 -0.14 28.80
C ILE A 368 -22.87 -1.34 27.98
N VAL A 369 -22.74 -2.54 28.56
CA VAL A 369 -22.40 -3.75 27.80
C VAL A 369 -23.45 -4.04 26.73
N ASP A 370 -24.73 -3.94 27.07
CA ASP A 370 -25.83 -4.11 26.12
C ASP A 370 -25.80 -3.05 25.00
N PHE A 371 -25.53 -1.80 25.37
CA PHE A 371 -25.37 -0.69 24.40
C PHE A 371 -24.21 -0.96 23.44
N PHE A 372 -23.04 -1.39 23.93
CA PHE A 372 -21.89 -1.68 23.09
C PHE A 372 -22.17 -2.81 22.10
N THR A 373 -22.84 -3.86 22.57
CA THR A 373 -23.12 -5.06 21.78
C THR A 373 -24.18 -4.81 20.71
N SER A 374 -25.22 -4.03 21.01
CA SER A 374 -26.39 -3.89 20.12
C SER A 374 -26.43 -2.59 19.31
N VAL A 375 -26.03 -1.45 19.90
CA VAL A 375 -26.25 -0.13 19.29
C VAL A 375 -24.94 0.50 18.82
N TYR A 376 -23.90 0.46 19.66
CA TYR A 376 -22.65 1.19 19.41
C TYR A 376 -21.94 0.67 18.16
N ILE A 377 -21.71 -0.63 18.05
CA ILE A 377 -20.97 -1.24 16.94
C ILE A 377 -21.66 -0.96 15.59
N GLN A 378 -23.00 -1.01 15.55
CA GLN A 378 -23.78 -0.67 14.37
C GLN A 378 -23.68 0.82 14.02
N SER A 379 -23.74 1.69 15.03
CA SER A 379 -23.79 3.13 14.84
C SER A 379 -22.41 3.75 14.53
N ALA A 380 -21.34 3.12 15.01
CA ALA A 380 -19.95 3.53 14.81
C ALA A 380 -19.38 3.11 13.44
N ASN A 381 -20.17 2.40 12.61
CA ASN A 381 -19.75 1.86 11.33
C ASN A 381 -18.45 1.03 11.41
N LEU A 382 -18.29 0.24 12.47
CA LEU A 382 -17.13 -0.62 12.75
C LEU A 382 -17.02 -1.85 11.83
N HIS A 383 -17.74 -1.85 10.72
CA HIS A 383 -17.82 -2.96 9.77
C HIS A 383 -16.47 -3.39 9.16
N VAL A 384 -15.42 -2.55 9.15
CA VAL A 384 -14.10 -2.89 8.60
C VAL A 384 -13.06 -2.83 9.71
N VAL A 385 -12.43 -3.97 10.01
CA VAL A 385 -11.38 -4.08 11.03
C VAL A 385 -9.97 -4.17 10.45
N TYR A 386 -9.87 -4.42 9.15
CA TYR A 386 -8.61 -4.32 8.43
C TYR A 386 -8.88 -3.97 6.98
N PHE A 387 -8.08 -3.04 6.45
CA PHE A 387 -8.08 -2.68 5.05
C PHE A 387 -6.63 -2.45 4.63
N PHE A 388 -6.20 -3.18 3.60
CA PHE A 388 -4.91 -3.01 2.99
C PHE A 388 -5.04 -3.04 1.48
N ASP A 389 -4.42 -2.06 0.84
CA ASP A 389 -4.35 -1.95 -0.62
C ASP A 389 -2.87 -1.95 -1.01
N SER A 390 -2.45 -3.03 -1.65
CA SER A 390 -1.06 -3.25 -2.10
C SER A 390 -0.55 -2.18 -3.08
N ARG A 391 -1.45 -1.37 -3.65
CA ARG A 391 -1.09 -0.22 -4.51
C ARG A 391 -0.62 1.00 -3.72
N TRP A 392 -0.76 1.00 -2.40
CA TRP A 392 -0.22 2.06 -1.56
C TRP A 392 1.31 2.01 -1.63
N PRO A 393 2.00 3.14 -1.85
CA PRO A 393 3.46 3.17 -1.84
C PRO A 393 3.93 2.92 -0.41
N ILE A 394 4.24 1.66 -0.11
CA ILE A 394 5.02 1.28 1.05
C ILE A 394 6.41 1.88 0.82
N ALA A 395 7.00 2.50 1.86
CA ALA A 395 8.41 2.86 1.81
C ALA A 395 9.18 1.64 1.25
N PRO A 396 10.10 1.82 0.27
CA PRO A 396 10.91 0.71 -0.17
C PRO A 396 11.56 0.13 1.07
N GLN A 397 11.13 -1.07 1.47
CA GLN A 397 11.84 -1.78 2.52
C GLN A 397 13.25 -1.90 1.98
N THR A 398 14.22 -1.33 2.70
CA THR A 398 15.61 -1.73 2.51
C THR A 398 15.59 -3.24 2.49
N PRO A 399 16.05 -3.91 1.41
CA PRO A 399 16.21 -5.34 1.45
C PRO A 399 17.05 -5.61 2.70
N SER A 400 16.47 -6.31 3.66
CA SER A 400 17.29 -7.04 4.62
C SER A 400 18.28 -7.85 3.78
N ASP A 401 19.54 -7.91 4.19
CA ASP A 401 20.64 -8.64 3.54
C ASP A 401 20.41 -10.18 3.51
N GLU A 402 19.22 -10.62 3.14
CA GLU A 402 18.82 -11.99 2.92
C GLU A 402 18.40 -12.11 1.46
N GLU A 403 19.41 -12.47 0.66
CA GLU A 403 19.33 -13.08 -0.66
C GLU A 403 18.48 -12.33 -1.70
N GLU A 404 19.14 -11.56 -2.57
CA GLU A 404 18.68 -11.31 -3.93
C GLU A 404 18.47 -12.67 -4.63
N SER A 405 17.29 -13.27 -4.45
CA SER A 405 16.77 -14.27 -5.36
C SER A 405 16.29 -13.53 -6.60
N GLU A 406 17.01 -13.67 -7.71
CA GLU A 406 16.66 -13.19 -9.06
C GLU A 406 15.40 -13.86 -9.65
N ASP A 407 14.51 -14.41 -8.84
CA ASP A 407 13.39 -15.27 -9.26
C ASP A 407 12.03 -14.66 -8.89
N GLU A 408 11.71 -13.48 -9.42
CA GLU A 408 10.32 -13.08 -9.68
C GLU A 408 10.12 -12.87 -11.19
N GLU A 409 10.37 -13.93 -11.96
CA GLU A 409 9.68 -14.10 -13.24
C GLU A 409 8.23 -14.50 -12.94
N SER A 410 7.31 -13.55 -13.11
CA SER A 410 5.88 -13.82 -13.14
C SER A 410 5.60 -14.91 -14.18
N SER A 411 5.19 -16.07 -13.68
CA SER A 411 4.65 -17.19 -14.48
C SER A 411 3.31 -16.79 -15.11
N ASP A 412 3.34 -16.01 -16.18
CA ASP A 412 2.23 -15.88 -17.11
C ASP A 412 2.30 -17.04 -18.11
N THR A 413 1.53 -18.10 -17.82
CA THR A 413 1.26 -19.18 -18.75
C THR A 413 0.15 -18.79 -19.73
N GLU A 414 0.43 -19.09 -21.00
CA GLU A 414 -0.46 -19.29 -22.16
C GLU A 414 -0.65 -18.13 -23.16
N GLU A 415 0.11 -18.25 -24.28
CA GLU A 415 -0.28 -18.08 -25.72
C GLU A 415 -0.99 -16.76 -26.10
N ASP A 416 -0.54 -15.86 -26.98
CA ASP A 416 0.21 -15.93 -28.26
C ASP A 416 0.50 -14.45 -28.72
N PRO A 417 0.90 -14.11 -29.98
CA PRO A 417 2.24 -13.74 -30.42
C PRO A 417 2.47 -12.24 -30.72
N VAL A 418 3.71 -11.94 -31.16
CA VAL A 418 4.28 -10.64 -31.62
C VAL A 418 5.00 -9.86 -30.52
N ARG A 419 6.29 -10.19 -30.34
CA ARG A 419 7.28 -9.24 -29.80
C ARG A 419 7.36 -8.04 -30.75
N THR A 420 6.46 -7.08 -30.57
CA THR A 420 6.58 -5.74 -31.17
C THR A 420 7.91 -5.19 -30.69
N SER A 421 8.78 -4.81 -31.64
CA SER A 421 10.08 -4.27 -31.30
C SER A 421 9.86 -2.99 -30.48
N ILE A 422 10.76 -2.71 -29.53
CA ILE A 422 10.71 -1.47 -28.73
C ILE A 422 10.57 -0.26 -29.67
N MET A 423 11.25 -0.28 -30.82
CA MET A 423 11.17 0.77 -31.83
C MET A 423 9.78 0.93 -32.46
N ASP A 424 8.99 -0.14 -32.58
CA ASP A 424 7.62 -0.07 -33.12
C ASP A 424 6.71 0.64 -32.12
N LYS A 425 6.85 0.33 -30.83
CA LYS A 425 6.13 1.01 -29.74
C LYS A 425 6.51 2.50 -29.66
N TRP A 426 7.79 2.83 -29.84
CA TRP A 426 8.26 4.22 -29.94
C TRP A 426 7.67 4.93 -31.15
N THR A 427 7.65 4.29 -32.31
CA THR A 427 7.14 4.87 -33.56
C THR A 427 5.63 5.12 -33.48
N GLU A 428 4.88 4.20 -32.90
CA GLU A 428 3.44 4.34 -32.67
C GLU A 428 3.14 5.47 -31.67
N ALA A 429 3.86 5.52 -30.55
CA ALA A 429 3.70 6.57 -29.54
C ALA A 429 4.03 7.96 -30.08
N ILE A 430 5.10 8.10 -30.87
CA ILE A 430 5.48 9.38 -31.51
C ILE A 430 4.39 9.84 -32.49
N LYS A 431 3.81 8.92 -33.29
CA LYS A 431 2.73 9.23 -34.23
C LYS A 431 1.46 9.72 -33.54
N MET A 432 1.20 9.29 -32.31
CA MET A 432 0.05 9.72 -31.53
C MET A 432 0.28 11.03 -30.77
N TYR A 433 1.52 11.51 -30.65
CA TYR A 433 1.87 12.64 -29.81
C TYR A 433 1.52 13.98 -30.46
N LEU A 434 0.47 14.65 -29.97
CA LEU A 434 0.04 15.96 -30.44
C LEU A 434 0.47 17.03 -29.43
N ILE A 435 1.33 17.94 -29.91
CA ILE A 435 1.87 19.06 -29.14
C ILE A 435 0.93 20.30 -29.20
N SER A 436 -0.20 20.19 -29.91
CA SER A 436 -1.32 21.15 -29.96
C SER A 436 -0.97 22.64 -30.04
N GLY A 437 0.05 22.98 -30.84
CA GLY A 437 0.47 24.35 -31.08
C GLY A 437 1.55 24.89 -30.13
N PHE A 438 2.01 24.10 -29.16
CA PHE A 438 3.19 24.41 -28.36
C PHE A 438 4.48 24.02 -29.08
N ASP A 439 5.56 24.77 -28.84
CA ASP A 439 6.86 24.50 -29.46
C ASP A 439 7.67 23.48 -28.71
N ARG A 440 7.49 23.41 -27.40
CA ARG A 440 8.19 22.47 -26.55
C ARG A 440 7.30 22.02 -25.40
N VAL A 441 7.34 20.72 -25.15
CA VAL A 441 6.65 20.07 -24.04
C VAL A 441 7.66 19.19 -23.30
N ILE A 442 7.78 19.38 -22.00
CA ILE A 442 8.60 18.57 -21.11
C ILE A 442 7.65 17.88 -20.13
N VAL A 443 7.76 16.56 -20.01
CA VAL A 443 6.99 15.75 -19.09
C VAL A 443 7.92 15.24 -18.00
N VAL A 444 7.56 15.48 -16.74
CA VAL A 444 8.26 14.96 -15.56
C VAL A 444 7.33 13.96 -14.87
N SER A 445 7.79 12.71 -14.74
CA SER A 445 7.03 11.66 -14.07
C SER A 445 7.16 11.72 -12.56
N GLN A 446 6.16 11.20 -11.85
CA GLN A 446 6.23 10.97 -10.40
C GLN A 446 7.42 10.09 -10.01
N SER A 447 7.69 9.04 -10.79
CA SER A 447 8.82 8.13 -10.55
C SER A 447 10.17 8.86 -10.58
N SER A 448 10.29 9.91 -11.40
CA SER A 448 11.49 10.76 -11.47
C SER A 448 11.67 11.61 -10.22
N ILE A 449 10.57 12.15 -9.69
CA ILE A 449 10.59 12.94 -8.46
C ILE A 449 11.04 12.04 -7.30
N ASN A 450 10.48 10.84 -7.20
CA ASN A 450 10.85 9.87 -6.17
C ASN A 450 12.31 9.41 -6.31
N ALA A 451 12.79 9.19 -7.54
CA ALA A 451 14.19 8.86 -7.79
C ALA A 451 15.14 9.99 -7.38
N ILE A 452 14.75 11.27 -7.58
CA ILE A 452 15.53 12.42 -7.11
C ILE A 452 15.62 12.43 -5.58
N PHE A 453 14.52 12.20 -4.86
CA PHE A 453 14.56 12.11 -3.39
C PHE A 453 15.38 10.91 -2.89
N GLY A 454 15.28 9.77 -3.56
CA GLY A 454 16.15 8.61 -3.31
C GLY A 454 17.63 8.94 -3.48
N LEU A 455 17.99 9.65 -4.56
CA LEU A 455 19.35 10.08 -4.83
C LEU A 455 19.88 11.09 -3.79
N LEU A 456 19.05 12.08 -3.42
CA LEU A 456 19.40 13.07 -2.39
C LEU A 456 19.66 12.40 -1.04
N TRP A 457 18.79 11.47 -0.66
CA TRP A 457 18.94 10.68 0.56
C TRP A 457 20.21 9.81 0.52
N ALA A 458 20.44 9.07 -0.57
CA ALA A 458 21.61 8.21 -0.71
C ALA A 458 22.92 9.00 -0.64
N ARG A 459 22.98 10.19 -1.25
CA ARG A 459 24.14 11.10 -1.15
C ARG A 459 24.30 11.68 0.26
N GLY A 460 23.19 12.00 0.92
CA GLY A 460 23.16 12.54 2.28
C GLY A 460 23.70 11.59 3.35
N GLN A 461 23.78 10.28 3.08
CA GLN A 461 24.33 9.28 4.00
C GLN A 461 25.83 9.50 4.29
N ALA A 462 26.56 10.13 3.36
CA ALA A 462 27.98 10.41 3.55
C ALA A 462 28.20 11.52 4.61
N GLN A 463 29.15 11.31 5.53
CA GLN A 463 29.45 12.30 6.56
C GLN A 463 29.90 13.65 5.96
N GLY A 464 29.36 14.75 6.48
CA GLY A 464 29.64 16.09 6.00
C GLY A 464 29.01 16.46 4.65
N HIS A 465 28.17 15.60 4.07
CA HIS A 465 27.48 15.92 2.82
C HIS A 465 26.42 17.01 3.02
N ARG A 466 26.22 17.86 2.01
CA ARG A 466 25.30 19.01 2.07
C ARG A 466 23.81 18.60 2.04
N ASP A 467 23.54 17.35 1.69
CA ASP A 467 22.18 16.77 1.63
C ASP A 467 21.85 15.98 2.91
N ARG A 468 22.72 16.02 3.93
CA ARG A 468 22.55 15.27 5.19
C ARG A 468 21.23 15.59 5.90
N GLU A 469 20.71 16.79 5.70
CA GLU A 469 19.42 17.24 6.24
C GLU A 469 18.22 16.39 5.77
N VAL A 470 18.33 15.68 4.64
CA VAL A 470 17.30 14.75 4.12
C VAL A 470 17.40 13.38 4.80
N VAL A 471 18.53 13.07 5.43
CA VAL A 471 18.79 11.79 6.12
C VAL A 471 18.60 11.95 7.62
N GLU A 472 19.06 13.05 8.19
CA GLU A 472 18.92 13.36 9.60
C GLU A 472 18.73 14.85 9.82
N TRP A 473 17.88 15.20 10.78
CA TRP A 473 17.65 16.59 11.14
C TRP A 473 17.30 16.70 12.62
N HIS A 474 17.70 17.81 13.24
CA HIS A 474 17.41 18.09 14.65
C HIS A 474 16.96 19.54 14.83
N TYR A 475 16.07 19.73 15.80
CA TYR A 475 15.62 21.03 16.28
C TYR A 475 16.00 21.18 17.75
N GLU A 476 17.09 21.91 17.98
CA GLU A 476 17.65 22.12 19.32
C GLU A 476 17.82 20.77 20.05
N GLU A 477 17.43 20.70 21.33
CA GLU A 477 17.32 19.44 22.07
C GLU A 477 15.91 18.86 22.03
N SER A 478 14.97 19.49 21.31
CA SER A 478 13.54 19.19 21.41
C SER A 478 13.06 18.14 20.40
N PHE A 479 13.75 18.00 19.28
CA PHE A 479 13.41 17.02 18.24
C PHE A 479 14.67 16.55 17.51
N ASP A 480 14.77 15.26 17.25
CA ASP A 480 15.75 14.66 16.35
C ASP A 480 15.09 13.51 15.59
N ALA A 481 15.45 13.36 14.31
CA ALA A 481 14.91 12.33 13.46
C ALA A 481 15.95 11.82 12.45
N HIS A 482 15.87 10.53 12.18
CA HIS A 482 16.46 9.89 11.00
C HIS A 482 15.34 9.52 10.04
N PHE A 483 15.57 9.80 8.76
CA PHE A 483 14.58 9.65 7.72
C PHE A 483 14.95 8.52 6.75
N GLN A 484 13.94 7.97 6.08
CA GLN A 484 14.08 7.25 4.81
C GLN A 484 13.78 8.22 3.64
N PRO A 485 14.07 7.86 2.38
CA PRO A 485 13.80 8.73 1.25
C PRO A 485 12.34 9.18 1.20
N MET A 486 12.10 10.50 1.10
CA MET A 486 10.75 11.03 0.90
C MET A 486 10.13 10.51 -0.40
N THR A 487 8.83 10.26 -0.39
CA THR A 487 8.07 9.87 -1.58
C THR A 487 6.97 10.86 -1.89
N VAL A 488 6.60 10.95 -3.15
CA VAL A 488 5.63 11.89 -3.69
C VAL A 488 4.61 11.16 -4.56
N ARG A 489 3.36 11.54 -4.43
CA ARG A 489 2.24 11.20 -5.33
C ARG A 489 1.67 12.48 -5.92
N LEU A 490 1.61 12.56 -7.24
CA LEU A 490 1.01 13.72 -7.92
C LEU A 490 -0.52 13.59 -7.92
N LEU A 491 -1.22 14.72 -7.84
CA LEU A 491 -2.68 14.84 -7.94
C LEU A 491 -3.06 15.77 -9.10
N SER A 492 -4.20 15.53 -9.74
CA SER A 492 -4.61 16.25 -10.97
C SER A 492 -4.91 17.74 -10.76
N ASN A 493 -5.04 18.19 -9.51
CA ASN A 493 -5.39 19.56 -9.13
C ASN A 493 -4.16 20.43 -8.81
N GLU A 494 -3.02 20.15 -9.45
CA GLU A 494 -1.73 20.84 -9.19
C GLU A 494 -1.27 20.72 -7.73
N ARG A 495 -1.62 19.59 -7.09
CA ARG A 495 -1.18 19.24 -5.75
C ARG A 495 -0.39 17.94 -5.76
N ALA A 496 0.25 17.65 -4.65
CA ALA A 496 0.92 16.40 -4.40
C ALA A 496 0.74 15.96 -2.95
N ILE A 497 0.73 14.66 -2.72
CA ILE A 497 0.90 14.08 -1.39
C ILE A 497 2.39 13.76 -1.24
N ILE A 498 3.01 14.25 -0.19
CA ILE A 498 4.38 13.91 0.20
C ILE A 498 4.34 13.03 1.44
N TRP A 499 5.14 11.96 1.47
CA TRP A 499 5.37 11.17 2.67
C TRP A 499 6.77 11.45 3.21
N VAL A 500 6.81 11.88 4.47
CA VAL A 500 8.01 12.00 5.27
C VAL A 500 8.14 10.72 6.09
N HIS A 501 9.11 9.89 5.71
CA HIS A 501 9.33 8.58 6.32
C HIS A 501 10.34 8.71 7.44
N LEU A 502 9.88 8.59 8.68
CA LEU A 502 10.65 8.70 9.91
C LEU A 502 11.10 7.31 10.35
N LYS A 503 12.38 7.00 10.13
CA LYS A 503 12.96 5.72 10.54
C LYS A 503 12.94 5.57 12.06
N HIS A 504 13.54 6.53 12.77
CA HIS A 504 13.50 6.61 14.23
C HIS A 504 13.94 8.00 14.69
N GLY A 505 13.67 8.35 15.96
CA GLY A 505 14.09 9.63 16.52
C GLY A 505 13.53 9.90 17.90
N ASN A 506 13.76 11.12 18.40
CA ASN A 506 13.25 11.55 19.70
C ASN A 506 12.57 12.92 19.61
N PHE A 507 11.61 13.17 20.49
CA PHE A 507 10.87 14.43 20.53
C PHE A 507 10.37 14.78 21.94
N LYS A 508 10.12 16.07 22.17
CA LYS A 508 9.42 16.56 23.36
C LYS A 508 7.98 16.90 23.01
N VAL A 509 7.03 16.57 23.89
CA VAL A 509 5.63 16.97 23.69
C VAL A 509 5.46 18.47 23.88
N LEU A 510 4.52 19.04 23.13
CA LEU A 510 4.24 20.47 23.11
C LEU A 510 3.17 20.85 24.14
N LYS A 511 3.30 22.04 24.70
CA LYS A 511 2.25 22.73 25.45
C LYS A 511 2.14 24.15 24.90
N ASP A 512 0.92 24.57 24.56
CA ASP A 512 0.67 25.87 23.91
C ASP A 512 1.56 26.10 22.66
N GLU A 513 1.68 25.06 21.82
CA GLU A 513 2.52 25.03 20.60
C GLU A 513 4.02 25.24 20.83
N LYS A 514 4.51 25.10 22.08
CA LYS A 514 5.94 25.23 22.40
C LYS A 514 6.50 23.98 23.06
N PRO A 515 7.79 23.65 22.81
CA PRO A 515 8.46 22.56 23.53
C PRO A 515 8.46 22.87 25.02
N VAL A 516 8.04 21.92 25.84
CA VAL A 516 8.17 22.03 27.29
C VAL A 516 9.63 21.71 27.64
N ASN A 517 10.42 22.72 28.06
CA ASN A 517 11.86 22.53 28.29
C ASN A 517 12.18 21.40 29.27
N GLU A 518 11.35 21.21 30.29
CA GLU A 518 11.48 20.19 31.34
C GLU A 518 10.80 18.85 31.01
N SER A 519 10.22 18.67 29.82
CA SER A 519 9.52 17.41 29.48
C SER A 519 10.47 16.29 29.08
N THR A 520 10.06 15.06 29.41
CA THR A 520 10.70 13.83 28.99
C THR A 520 10.76 13.74 27.47
N LYS A 521 11.90 13.29 26.93
CA LYS A 521 12.03 12.95 25.51
C LYS A 521 11.35 11.60 25.26
N TRP A 522 10.57 11.55 24.20
CA TRP A 522 9.85 10.37 23.73
C TRP A 522 10.53 9.85 22.47
N HIS A 523 10.58 8.53 22.35
CA HIS A 523 11.15 7.86 21.19
C HIS A 523 10.04 7.45 20.22
N PHE A 524 10.26 7.63 18.91
CA PHE A 524 9.44 7.06 17.84
C PHE A 524 10.28 6.21 16.90
N GLU A 525 9.64 5.24 16.26
CA GLU A 525 10.23 4.36 15.25
C GLU A 525 9.19 3.97 14.19
N GLY A 526 9.60 3.98 12.92
CA GLY A 526 8.78 3.53 11.80
C GLY A 526 7.52 4.37 11.56
N TRP A 527 7.59 5.68 11.73
CA TRP A 527 6.46 6.58 11.47
C TRP A 527 6.48 7.07 10.03
N HIS A 528 5.32 7.19 9.41
CA HIS A 528 5.18 7.78 8.08
C HIS A 528 4.16 8.90 8.16
N LEU A 529 4.56 10.12 7.80
CA LEU A 529 3.69 11.29 7.87
C LEU A 529 3.38 11.80 6.47
N ALA A 530 2.11 11.80 6.10
CA ALA A 530 1.66 12.32 4.82
C ALA A 530 1.23 13.77 4.92
N PHE A 531 1.58 14.57 3.91
CA PHE A 531 1.17 15.96 3.78
C PHE A 531 0.69 16.26 2.36
N GLU A 532 -0.42 16.99 2.22
CA GLU A 532 -0.83 17.59 0.96
C GLU A 532 -0.12 18.93 0.75
N VAL A 533 0.48 19.12 -0.42
CA VAL A 533 1.19 20.35 -0.78
C VAL A 533 0.77 20.80 -2.18
N ASN A 534 0.86 22.10 -2.44
CA ASN A 534 0.63 22.65 -3.78
C ASN A 534 1.92 22.58 -4.61
N LEU A 535 1.80 22.46 -5.92
CA LEU A 535 2.88 22.70 -6.86
C LEU A 535 2.86 24.17 -7.27
N LYS A 536 4.02 24.84 -7.25
CA LYS A 536 4.12 26.26 -7.62
C LYS A 536 5.22 26.50 -8.63
N LYS A 537 4.96 27.43 -9.54
CA LYS A 537 5.97 28.03 -10.43
C LYS A 537 6.45 29.36 -9.83
N VAL A 538 7.75 29.51 -9.64
CA VAL A 538 8.35 30.66 -8.97
C VAL A 538 9.58 31.15 -9.76
N ALA A 539 9.72 32.46 -9.93
CA ALA A 539 10.91 33.06 -10.54
C ALA A 539 12.11 33.05 -9.60
N HIS A 540 13.33 32.95 -10.13
CA HIS A 540 14.57 32.91 -9.33
C HIS A 540 14.69 34.08 -8.34
N SER A 541 14.33 35.29 -8.75
CA SER A 541 14.43 36.51 -7.93
C SER A 541 13.61 36.42 -6.64
N VAL A 542 12.49 35.70 -6.67
CA VAL A 542 11.65 35.48 -5.47
C VAL A 542 12.37 34.56 -4.50
N LEU A 543 13.03 33.51 -5.01
CA LEU A 543 13.82 32.58 -4.18
C LEU A 543 15.09 33.23 -3.63
N GLU A 544 15.75 34.12 -4.37
CA GLU A 544 16.92 34.87 -3.87
C GLU A 544 16.58 35.74 -2.66
N THR A 545 15.38 36.30 -2.62
CA THR A 545 14.94 37.18 -1.53
C THR A 545 14.68 36.40 -0.23
N SER A 546 14.25 35.14 -0.34
CA SER A 546 14.00 34.24 0.79
C SER A 546 15.09 33.19 1.00
N ALA A 547 16.19 33.29 0.25
CA ALA A 547 17.25 32.30 0.18
C ALA A 547 18.05 32.18 1.48
N SER A 548 18.29 30.95 1.91
CA SER A 548 19.36 30.66 2.86
C SER A 548 20.74 30.73 2.16
N GLY A 549 21.80 30.99 2.93
CA GLY A 549 23.18 30.92 2.41
C GLY A 549 23.54 29.51 1.88
N SER A 550 22.91 28.46 2.41
CA SER A 550 23.06 27.09 1.93
C SER A 550 22.41 26.90 0.56
N TRP A 551 21.22 27.44 0.32
CA TRP A 551 20.59 27.43 -1.01
C TRP A 551 21.44 28.16 -2.05
N ILE A 552 21.91 29.38 -1.79
CA ILE A 552 22.73 30.14 -2.74
C ILE A 552 23.99 29.34 -3.11
N THR A 553 24.62 28.71 -2.11
CA THR A 553 25.78 27.85 -2.34
C THR A 553 25.42 26.63 -3.18
N ARG A 554 24.29 25.96 -2.91
CA ARG A 554 23.81 24.81 -3.70
C ARG A 554 23.52 25.23 -5.14
N TYR A 555 22.79 26.32 -5.34
CA TYR A 555 22.47 26.86 -6.65
C TYR A 555 23.74 27.17 -7.45
N LYS A 556 24.72 27.87 -6.87
CA LYS A 556 26.00 28.18 -7.55
C LYS A 556 26.81 26.94 -7.97
N ASN A 557 26.59 25.80 -7.31
CA ASN A 557 27.24 24.54 -7.67
C ASN A 557 26.39 23.66 -8.61
N SER A 558 25.18 24.09 -8.97
CA SER A 558 24.29 23.33 -9.84
C SER A 558 24.68 23.46 -11.32
N VAL A 559 24.35 22.44 -12.11
CA VAL A 559 24.53 22.46 -13.57
C VAL A 559 23.76 23.64 -14.19
N VAL A 560 22.58 23.94 -13.67
CA VAL A 560 21.75 25.06 -14.11
C VAL A 560 22.49 26.39 -13.97
N PHE A 561 23.17 26.62 -12.85
CA PHE A 561 23.97 27.83 -12.67
C PHE A 561 25.20 27.85 -13.59
N GLN A 562 25.90 26.71 -13.73
CA GLN A 562 27.05 26.62 -14.63
C GLN A 562 26.70 26.94 -16.08
N GLU A 563 25.50 26.55 -16.53
CA GLU A 563 25.04 26.81 -17.90
C GLU A 563 24.35 28.16 -18.08
N HIS A 564 23.65 28.66 -17.05
CA HIS A 564 22.69 29.77 -17.18
C HIS A 564 22.81 30.88 -16.12
N GLY A 565 23.53 30.65 -15.04
CA GLY A 565 23.55 31.52 -13.85
C GLY A 565 24.10 32.91 -14.09
N ASP A 566 25.20 33.03 -14.84
CA ASP A 566 25.87 34.30 -15.15
C ASP A 566 25.35 34.96 -16.45
N ARG A 567 24.21 34.49 -16.96
CA ARG A 567 23.70 34.91 -18.27
C ARG A 567 22.56 35.92 -18.13
N GLU A 568 22.81 37.17 -18.55
CA GLU A 568 21.80 38.24 -18.47
C GLU A 568 20.66 38.10 -19.50
N ASP A 569 20.88 37.30 -20.55
CA ASP A 569 19.94 37.06 -21.66
C ASP A 569 18.72 36.20 -21.28
N ARG A 570 18.70 35.66 -20.06
CA ARG A 570 17.66 34.74 -19.59
C ARG A 570 17.34 34.95 -18.11
N THR A 571 16.20 34.43 -17.70
CA THR A 571 15.78 34.24 -16.30
C THR A 571 15.59 32.76 -16.05
N ILE A 572 15.58 32.35 -14.78
CA ILE A 572 15.27 30.97 -14.40
C ILE A 572 13.97 30.98 -13.63
N GLU A 573 13.04 30.11 -14.02
CA GLU A 573 11.84 29.78 -13.26
C GLU A 573 11.97 28.37 -12.70
N TYR A 574 11.33 28.12 -11.57
CA TYR A 574 11.38 26.85 -10.84
C TYR A 574 9.98 26.32 -10.63
N ILE A 575 9.82 25.00 -10.78
CA ILE A 575 8.66 24.27 -10.28
C ILE A 575 9.08 23.59 -8.98
N LEU A 576 8.33 23.84 -7.90
CA LEU A 576 8.64 23.35 -6.57
C LEU A 576 7.40 22.83 -5.83
N LEU A 577 7.64 21.99 -4.83
CA LEU A 577 6.66 21.61 -3.81
C LEU A 577 6.56 22.75 -2.78
N ASP A 578 5.37 23.30 -2.61
CA ASP A 578 5.10 24.37 -1.64
C ASP A 578 4.93 23.81 -0.23
N LEU A 579 6.06 23.61 0.43
CA LEU A 579 6.11 22.98 1.75
C LEU A 579 5.63 23.90 2.89
N ASP A 580 5.51 25.21 2.65
CA ASP A 580 5.09 26.18 3.67
C ASP A 580 3.60 26.06 4.03
N VAL A 581 2.79 25.56 3.09
CA VAL A 581 1.34 25.36 3.24
C VAL A 581 0.94 23.90 3.38
N ALA A 582 1.89 23.04 3.77
CA ALA A 582 1.67 21.61 3.93
C ALA A 582 0.51 21.31 4.90
N GLU A 583 -0.51 20.60 4.40
CA GLU A 583 -1.66 20.15 5.18
C GLU A 583 -1.45 18.70 5.60
N PHE A 584 -1.57 18.41 6.90
CA PHE A 584 -1.31 17.07 7.41
C PHE A 584 -2.45 16.11 7.05
N LEU A 585 -2.13 15.01 6.37
CA LEU A 585 -3.06 13.96 5.97
C LEU A 585 -2.89 12.75 6.89
N TYR A 586 -3.63 12.75 8.00
CA TYR A 586 -3.56 11.66 8.96
C TYR A 586 -3.99 10.30 8.34
N GLU A 587 -4.85 10.31 7.31
CA GLU A 587 -5.41 9.09 6.69
C GLU A 587 -4.41 8.30 5.85
N PHE A 588 -3.30 8.92 5.47
CA PHE A 588 -2.19 8.26 4.76
C PHE A 588 -0.93 8.19 5.61
N SER A 589 -1.05 8.42 6.92
CA SER A 589 0.05 8.36 7.89
C SER A 589 -0.02 7.06 8.70
N SER A 590 1.14 6.57 9.17
CA SER A 590 1.23 5.38 10.04
C SER A 590 2.18 5.61 11.22
N PHE A 591 1.93 4.92 12.33
CA PHE A 591 2.55 5.20 13.64
C PHE A 591 2.98 3.92 14.37
N GLY A 592 3.75 3.05 13.72
CA GLY A 592 4.00 1.67 14.17
C GLY A 592 4.34 1.54 15.66
N SER A 593 5.34 2.27 16.14
CA SER A 593 5.81 2.15 17.53
C SER A 593 4.95 2.85 18.59
N LEU A 594 3.93 3.64 18.20
CA LEU A 594 3.22 4.55 19.12
C LEU A 594 2.47 3.80 20.23
N PHE A 595 1.95 2.61 19.93
CA PHE A 595 1.12 1.81 20.83
C PHE A 595 1.86 0.63 21.46
N HIS A 596 3.15 0.46 21.15
CA HIS A 596 3.98 -0.68 21.61
C HIS A 596 4.88 -0.31 22.80
N GLN A 597 4.77 0.91 23.34
CA GLN A 597 5.54 1.31 24.51
C GLN A 597 5.07 0.52 25.74
N PRO A 598 5.99 -0.14 26.47
CA PRO A 598 5.62 -0.88 27.67
C PRO A 598 5.04 0.08 28.73
N ASP A 599 3.80 -0.19 29.14
CA ASP A 599 3.13 0.45 30.26
C ASP A 599 4.04 0.36 31.50
N GLY A 600 4.70 1.46 31.89
CA GLY A 600 5.43 1.47 33.17
C GLY A 600 6.52 2.50 33.37
N GLN A 601 7.01 3.22 32.36
CA GLN A 601 8.20 4.07 32.56
C GLN A 601 7.92 5.51 33.03
N THR A 602 6.69 6.03 32.94
CA THR A 602 6.38 7.40 33.39
C THR A 602 5.00 7.50 34.04
N PRO A 603 4.86 8.18 35.19
CA PRO A 603 3.54 8.53 35.73
C PRO A 603 2.86 9.54 34.79
N ASN A 604 1.69 9.16 34.24
CA ASN A 604 0.89 9.93 33.28
C ASN A 604 1.61 10.21 31.94
N PRO A 605 1.78 9.21 31.05
CA PRO A 605 2.27 9.47 29.70
C PRO A 605 1.31 10.44 28.95
N PRO A 606 1.85 11.35 28.10
CA PRO A 606 1.05 12.19 27.23
C PRO A 606 0.24 11.32 26.28
N SER A 607 -0.95 11.80 25.91
CA SER A 607 -1.83 11.00 25.06
C SER A 607 -1.16 10.72 23.71
N PRO A 608 -1.40 9.55 23.08
CA PRO A 608 -0.85 9.25 21.76
C PRO A 608 -1.16 10.32 20.71
N ALA A 609 -2.31 11.00 20.83
CA ALA A 609 -2.67 12.12 19.97
C ALA A 609 -1.74 13.33 20.17
N ASP A 610 -1.42 13.68 21.41
CA ASP A 610 -0.49 14.78 21.72
C ASP A 610 0.92 14.47 21.18
N GLN A 611 1.32 13.20 21.24
CA GLN A 611 2.60 12.73 20.71
C GLN A 611 2.68 12.91 19.19
N VAL A 612 1.66 12.46 18.45
CA VAL A 612 1.59 12.63 16.99
C VAL A 612 1.54 14.11 16.63
N LEU A 613 0.69 14.90 17.29
CA LEU A 613 0.59 16.34 17.01
C LEU A 613 1.90 17.08 17.25
N ALA A 614 2.69 16.67 18.25
CA ALA A 614 4.02 17.22 18.49
C ALA A 614 4.97 16.96 17.32
N VAL A 615 5.07 15.70 16.85
CA VAL A 615 5.93 15.36 15.70
C VAL A 615 5.45 16.04 14.42
N VAL A 616 4.15 16.03 14.15
CA VAL A 616 3.55 16.75 13.00
C VAL A 616 3.87 18.23 13.07
N HIS A 617 3.82 18.85 14.25
CA HIS A 617 4.21 20.24 14.44
C HIS A 617 5.70 20.45 14.13
N TYR A 618 6.62 19.63 14.65
CA TYR A 618 8.04 19.75 14.34
C TYR A 618 8.32 19.65 12.85
N ILE A 619 7.70 18.66 12.19
CA ILE A 619 7.86 18.44 10.76
C ILE A 619 7.29 19.59 9.95
N ARG A 620 6.04 20.00 10.22
CA ARG A 620 5.33 21.02 9.45
C ARG A 620 5.87 22.43 9.68
N LYS A 621 6.23 22.80 10.91
CA LYS A 621 6.61 24.17 11.27
C LYS A 621 8.10 24.44 11.10
N TYR A 622 8.95 23.42 11.19
CA TYR A 622 10.39 23.61 11.20
C TYR A 622 11.10 22.83 10.10
N TYR A 623 10.90 21.51 10.01
CA TYR A 623 11.62 20.69 9.03
C TYR A 623 11.24 20.99 7.57
N LEU A 624 9.95 20.97 7.24
CA LEU A 624 9.47 21.23 5.87
C LEU A 624 9.86 22.63 5.35
N PRO A 625 9.68 23.72 6.13
CA PRO A 625 10.21 25.03 5.76
C PRO A 625 11.73 25.07 5.64
N HIS A 626 12.47 24.29 6.45
CA HIS A 626 13.92 24.18 6.35
C HIS A 626 14.35 23.54 5.01
N ILE A 627 13.72 22.43 4.62
CA ILE A 627 13.91 21.77 3.32
C ILE A 627 13.62 22.75 2.16
N ALA A 628 12.54 23.55 2.28
CA ALA A 628 12.22 24.56 1.29
C ALA A 628 13.27 25.67 1.18
N ARG A 629 13.74 26.21 2.31
CA ARG A 629 14.81 27.23 2.34
C ARG A 629 16.16 26.72 1.85
N SER A 630 16.42 25.42 1.96
CA SER A 630 17.59 24.74 1.39
C SER A 630 17.44 24.46 -0.11
N GLY A 631 16.27 24.71 -0.71
CA GLY A 631 15.95 24.47 -2.12
C GLY A 631 15.85 22.99 -2.50
N LEU A 632 15.63 22.12 -1.51
CA LEU A 632 15.50 20.67 -1.69
C LEU A 632 14.08 20.26 -2.12
N ASN A 633 13.15 21.21 -2.16
CA ASN A 633 11.78 21.07 -2.65
C ASN A 633 11.61 21.40 -4.15
N ILE A 634 12.69 21.81 -4.82
CA ILE A 634 12.67 22.17 -6.25
C ILE A 634 12.68 20.91 -7.09
N ILE A 635 11.67 20.77 -7.94
CA ILE A 635 11.51 19.64 -8.86
C ILE A 635 12.26 19.90 -10.17
N GLN A 636 12.07 21.10 -10.75
CA GLN A 636 12.60 21.43 -12.06
C GLN A 636 13.00 22.91 -12.13
N ALA A 637 14.16 23.19 -12.72
CA ALA A 637 14.58 24.53 -13.13
C ALA A 637 14.42 24.71 -14.64
N ILE A 638 13.94 25.87 -15.07
CA ILE A 638 13.54 26.16 -16.45
C ILE A 638 14.15 27.51 -16.87
N PRO A 639 15.12 27.52 -17.80
CA PRO A 639 15.65 28.77 -18.35
C PRO A 639 14.68 29.39 -19.36
N ILE A 640 14.42 30.69 -19.24
CA ILE A 640 13.51 31.48 -20.10
C ILE A 640 14.26 32.67 -20.68
N ARG A 641 14.31 32.77 -22.02
CA ARG A 641 14.99 33.85 -22.75
C ARG A 641 14.23 35.19 -22.67
N LYS A 642 14.97 36.30 -22.63
CA LYS A 642 14.44 37.67 -22.64
C LYS A 642 14.34 38.26 -24.07
N PRO A 643 13.38 39.16 -24.35
CA PRO A 643 13.07 39.73 -25.68
C PRO A 643 14.25 40.34 -26.46
N GLU A 644 15.27 40.83 -25.76
CA GLU A 644 16.32 41.69 -26.35
C GLU A 644 17.54 40.91 -26.88
N THR A 645 17.43 39.58 -27.06
CA THR A 645 18.59 38.71 -27.29
C THR A 645 18.47 37.91 -28.59
N SER A 646 19.58 37.71 -29.31
CA SER A 646 19.55 37.00 -30.60
C SER A 646 19.08 35.56 -30.43
N LEU A 647 18.01 35.21 -31.14
CA LEU A 647 17.37 33.89 -31.12
C LEU A 647 18.06 33.00 -32.16
N THR A 648 18.81 32.00 -31.69
CA THR A 648 19.41 30.96 -32.56
C THR A 648 19.09 29.55 -32.05
N SER A 649 18.13 29.40 -31.13
CA SER A 649 17.87 28.13 -30.45
C SER A 649 16.39 27.92 -30.14
N VAL A 650 15.99 26.65 -29.99
CA VAL A 650 14.68 26.17 -29.46
C VAL A 650 14.56 26.42 -27.95
N THR A 651 14.99 27.61 -27.52
CA THR A 651 14.94 28.06 -26.12
C THR A 651 13.57 28.64 -25.83
N LEU A 652 13.06 28.30 -24.66
CA LEU A 652 11.76 28.75 -24.19
C LEU A 652 11.81 30.26 -23.93
N THR A 653 10.81 30.98 -24.44
CA THR A 653 10.58 32.42 -24.17
C THR A 653 9.35 32.65 -23.31
N MET A 654 8.45 31.68 -23.25
CA MET A 654 7.27 31.69 -22.39
C MET A 654 6.93 30.27 -21.96
N VAL A 655 6.56 30.09 -20.68
CA VAL A 655 6.35 28.77 -20.08
C VAL A 655 5.14 28.77 -19.15
N GLN A 656 4.37 27.69 -19.20
CA GLN A 656 3.35 27.32 -18.23
C GLN A 656 3.55 25.86 -17.81
N PHE A 657 3.04 25.47 -16.64
CA PHE A 657 2.98 24.07 -16.25
C PHE A 657 1.56 23.70 -15.85
N HIS A 658 1.26 22.41 -15.97
CA HIS A 658 0.03 21.78 -15.51
C HIS A 658 0.32 20.37 -15.01
N VAL A 659 -0.47 19.88 -14.07
CA VAL A 659 -0.48 18.45 -13.76
C VAL A 659 -1.56 17.79 -14.59
N TRP A 660 -1.17 16.80 -15.39
CA TRP A 660 -2.10 16.09 -16.26
C TRP A 660 -2.20 14.63 -15.87
N SER A 661 -3.40 14.09 -15.98
CA SER A 661 -3.71 12.67 -15.91
C SER A 661 -4.89 12.35 -16.83
N ARG A 662 -5.00 11.09 -17.26
CA ARG A 662 -6.13 10.63 -18.07
C ARG A 662 -7.46 10.70 -17.31
N GLU A 663 -7.41 10.39 -16.02
CA GLU A 663 -8.54 10.40 -15.10
C GLU A 663 -8.26 11.42 -13.99
N THR A 664 -9.29 12.09 -13.48
CA THR A 664 -9.11 13.03 -12.36
C THR A 664 -8.75 12.25 -11.10
N ILE A 665 -7.52 12.44 -10.65
CA ILE A 665 -6.93 11.83 -9.47
C ILE A 665 -6.90 12.87 -8.34
N THR A 666 -7.61 12.55 -7.27
CA THR A 666 -7.77 13.33 -6.05
C THR A 666 -7.23 12.53 -4.86
N HIS A 667 -7.20 13.15 -3.68
CA HIS A 667 -6.83 12.44 -2.44
C HIS A 667 -7.75 11.24 -2.14
N THR A 668 -8.97 11.15 -2.71
CA THR A 668 -9.90 10.05 -2.42
C THR A 668 -9.72 8.83 -3.33
N ASN A 669 -9.16 8.99 -4.53
CA ASN A 669 -9.12 7.92 -5.53
C ASN A 669 -7.70 7.63 -6.07
N TRP A 670 -6.66 8.31 -5.55
CA TRP A 670 -5.28 8.13 -6.03
C TRP A 670 -4.77 6.69 -5.92
N ALA A 671 -5.26 5.93 -4.94
CA ALA A 671 -4.91 4.51 -4.76
C ALA A 671 -5.50 3.61 -5.87
N GLN A 672 -6.60 4.04 -6.49
CA GLN A 672 -7.27 3.32 -7.58
C GLN A 672 -6.66 3.64 -8.95
N ALA A 673 -5.76 4.64 -9.03
CA ALA A 673 -5.15 5.06 -10.29
C ALA A 673 -4.19 4.00 -10.83
N THR A 674 -4.47 3.51 -12.04
CA THR A 674 -3.57 2.61 -12.78
C THR A 674 -2.27 3.31 -13.16
N GLY A 675 -1.21 2.55 -13.41
CA GLY A 675 0.06 3.11 -13.92
C GLY A 675 -0.10 3.90 -15.23
N SER A 676 -1.16 3.64 -16.02
CA SER A 676 -1.47 4.37 -17.25
C SER A 676 -2.20 5.70 -17.04
N SER A 677 -2.83 5.89 -15.87
CA SER A 677 -3.51 7.12 -15.47
C SER A 677 -2.70 7.96 -14.47
N GLU A 678 -1.47 7.54 -14.13
CA GLU A 678 -0.59 8.27 -13.21
C GLU A 678 -0.41 9.74 -13.64
N PRO A 679 -0.63 10.71 -12.73
CA PRO A 679 -0.46 12.11 -13.06
C PRO A 679 1.00 12.48 -13.32
N VAL A 680 1.20 13.45 -14.20
CA VAL A 680 2.53 13.89 -14.67
C VAL A 680 2.60 15.41 -14.63
N ILE A 681 3.77 15.96 -14.32
CA ILE A 681 3.99 17.40 -14.46
C ILE A 681 4.33 17.68 -15.92
N MET A 682 3.50 18.48 -16.56
CA MET A 682 3.68 18.93 -17.93
C MET A 682 4.12 20.37 -17.94
N ILE A 683 5.25 20.63 -18.59
CA ILE A 683 5.82 21.96 -18.77
C ILE A 683 5.72 22.27 -20.26
N ILE A 684 4.89 23.24 -20.60
CA ILE A 684 4.57 23.62 -21.97
C ILE A 684 5.12 25.01 -22.23
N GLY A 685 5.66 25.23 -23.43
CA GLY A 685 6.23 26.54 -23.74
C GLY A 685 6.38 26.84 -25.21
N MET A 686 6.62 28.13 -25.46
CA MET A 686 6.77 28.73 -26.78
C MET A 686 8.20 29.21 -26.98
N THR A 687 8.61 29.26 -28.24
CA THR A 687 9.84 29.92 -28.69
C THR A 687 9.51 31.26 -29.37
N GLU A 688 10.53 32.08 -29.59
CA GLU A 688 10.43 33.34 -30.35
C GLU A 688 9.42 34.37 -29.83
N PHE A 689 9.16 34.39 -28.52
CA PHE A 689 8.21 35.31 -27.89
C PHE A 689 6.79 35.18 -28.43
N ARG A 690 6.45 34.02 -29.01
CA ARG A 690 5.08 33.73 -29.41
C ARG A 690 4.19 33.61 -28.17
N PRO A 691 2.95 34.12 -28.23
CA PRO A 691 2.01 34.00 -27.13
C PRO A 691 1.62 32.53 -26.93
N LEU A 692 1.30 32.16 -25.69
CA LEU A 692 0.75 30.84 -25.39
C LEU A 692 -0.61 30.66 -26.13
N PRO A 693 -0.82 29.51 -26.78
CA PRO A 693 -2.12 29.13 -27.33
C PRO A 693 -3.23 29.16 -26.26
N SER A 694 -4.46 29.47 -26.66
CA SER A 694 -5.63 29.44 -25.77
C SER A 694 -6.01 28.01 -25.35
N LEU A 695 -6.14 27.78 -24.04
CA LEU A 695 -6.75 26.57 -23.44
C LEU A 695 -8.25 26.49 -23.84
N PRO A 696 -8.87 25.31 -24.02
CA PRO A 696 -8.49 24.01 -23.44
C PRO A 696 -7.71 23.08 -24.38
N TRP A 697 -6.65 22.51 -23.83
CA TRP A 697 -5.81 21.52 -24.49
C TRP A 697 -6.26 20.09 -24.14
N LYS A 698 -6.26 19.17 -25.12
CA LYS A 698 -6.45 17.72 -24.91
C LYS A 698 -5.13 17.01 -25.17
N PRO A 699 -4.44 16.52 -24.12
CA PRO A 699 -3.18 15.82 -24.30
C PRO A 699 -3.39 14.46 -24.96
N SER A 700 -2.44 14.05 -25.78
CA SER A 700 -2.44 12.73 -26.38
C SER A 700 -2.16 11.64 -25.33
N PRO A 701 -2.70 10.43 -25.50
CA PRO A 701 -2.24 9.26 -24.75
C PRO A 701 -0.74 9.00 -25.00
N GLY A 702 -0.01 8.51 -23.99
CA GLY A 702 1.41 8.15 -24.12
C GLY A 702 2.42 9.20 -23.65
N LEU A 703 2.03 10.13 -22.78
CA LEU A 703 2.91 11.18 -22.22
C LEU A 703 4.15 10.64 -21.48
N ILE A 704 4.06 9.43 -20.92
CA ILE A 704 5.18 8.67 -20.36
C ILE A 704 5.27 7.34 -21.11
N MET A 705 6.45 7.01 -21.62
CA MET A 705 6.72 5.71 -22.24
C MET A 705 7.53 4.85 -21.30
N ARG A 706 7.02 3.69 -20.88
CA ARG A 706 7.77 2.75 -20.03
C ARG A 706 8.24 1.57 -20.89
N PRO A 707 9.49 1.57 -21.40
CA PRO A 707 10.02 0.40 -22.11
C PRO A 707 10.14 -0.79 -21.15
N PRO A 708 9.96 -2.04 -21.62
CA PRO A 708 10.16 -3.23 -20.78
C PRO A 708 11.60 -3.23 -20.23
N GLY A 709 11.75 -3.35 -18.91
CA GLY A 709 13.06 -3.35 -18.24
C GLY A 709 13.71 -1.97 -18.05
N GLY A 710 13.02 -0.86 -18.34
CA GLY A 710 13.56 0.48 -18.12
C GLY A 710 12.55 1.50 -17.59
N SER A 711 12.98 2.37 -16.69
CA SER A 711 12.20 3.52 -16.23
C SER A 711 12.44 4.72 -17.16
N SER A 712 11.41 5.20 -17.87
CA SER A 712 11.47 6.56 -18.43
C SER A 712 11.14 7.57 -17.35
N TYR A 713 12.09 8.46 -17.09
CA TYR A 713 11.96 9.54 -16.14
C TYR A 713 11.29 10.80 -16.74
N GLY A 714 10.80 10.73 -17.97
CA GLY A 714 10.17 11.86 -18.63
C GLY A 714 10.46 11.94 -20.12
N ASN A 715 9.79 12.85 -20.79
CA ASN A 715 9.91 13.05 -22.24
C ASN A 715 10.10 14.54 -22.54
N VAL A 716 10.94 14.86 -23.52
CA VAL A 716 11.04 16.21 -24.09
C VAL A 716 10.63 16.11 -25.55
N THR A 717 9.61 16.89 -25.92
CA THR A 717 9.09 16.97 -27.28
C THR A 717 9.28 18.37 -27.81
N VAL A 718 9.70 18.48 -29.07
CA VAL A 718 9.86 19.74 -29.79
C VAL A 718 8.98 19.72 -31.04
N SER A 719 8.34 20.83 -31.36
CA SER A 719 7.51 20.94 -32.56
C SER A 719 8.33 20.79 -33.83
N ARG A 720 7.74 20.13 -34.83
CA ARG A 720 8.38 19.97 -36.14
C ARG A 720 8.81 21.31 -36.72
N SER A 721 7.97 22.34 -36.61
CA SER A 721 8.28 23.68 -37.09
C SER A 721 9.47 24.30 -36.35
N ALA A 722 9.50 24.23 -35.01
CA ALA A 722 10.61 24.78 -34.23
C ALA A 722 11.91 23.99 -34.44
N PHE A 723 11.83 22.66 -34.54
CA PHE A 723 12.99 21.81 -34.80
C PHE A 723 13.55 22.01 -36.20
N LEU A 724 12.71 21.94 -37.25
CA LEU A 724 13.15 22.15 -38.62
C LEU A 724 13.68 23.57 -38.81
N GLY A 725 12.93 24.58 -38.37
CA GLY A 725 13.36 25.98 -38.46
C GLY A 725 14.71 26.22 -37.79
N HIS A 726 14.81 25.96 -36.49
CA HIS A 726 15.96 26.42 -35.71
C HIS A 726 17.13 25.44 -35.64
N CYS A 727 16.88 24.13 -35.69
CA CYS A 727 17.95 23.14 -35.56
C CYS A 727 18.54 22.71 -36.91
N ILE A 728 17.81 22.91 -38.02
CA ILE A 728 18.19 22.42 -39.34
C ILE A 728 18.32 23.58 -40.34
N LEU A 729 17.22 24.26 -40.64
CA LEU A 729 17.14 25.27 -41.70
C LEU A 729 17.97 26.52 -41.38
N ASP A 730 17.93 27.01 -40.14
CA ASP A 730 18.72 28.17 -39.71
C ASP A 730 20.24 27.92 -39.86
N PRO A 731 20.84 26.83 -39.33
CA PRO A 731 22.23 26.47 -39.60
C PRO A 731 22.55 26.34 -41.10
N PHE A 732 21.68 25.69 -41.88
CA PHE A 732 21.89 25.57 -43.31
C PHE A 732 21.82 26.93 -44.03
N SER A 733 20.97 27.85 -43.58
CA SER A 733 20.93 29.21 -44.14
C SER A 733 22.23 29.96 -43.91
N ILE A 734 22.90 29.75 -42.78
CA ILE A 734 24.22 30.33 -42.49
C ILE A 734 25.27 29.71 -43.41
N ILE A 735 25.27 28.38 -43.54
CA ILE A 735 26.20 27.68 -44.44
C ILE A 735 26.03 28.16 -45.88
N ASN A 736 24.79 28.20 -46.38
CA ASN A 736 24.51 28.67 -47.73
C ASN A 736 24.87 30.16 -47.88
N ALA A 737 24.54 31.01 -46.91
CA ALA A 737 24.94 32.43 -46.96
C ALA A 737 26.47 32.62 -47.03
N CYS A 738 27.24 31.76 -46.36
CA CYS A 738 28.70 31.80 -46.39
C CYS A 738 29.31 31.15 -47.65
N THR A 739 28.59 30.24 -48.33
CA THR A 739 29.13 29.46 -49.46
C THR A 739 28.64 29.94 -50.82
N THR A 740 27.53 30.67 -50.87
CA THR A 740 26.95 31.14 -52.13
C THR A 740 27.60 32.41 -52.61
N LEU A 741 28.16 32.29 -53.81
CA LEU A 741 28.85 33.36 -54.51
C LEU A 741 27.84 34.16 -55.34
N ILE A 742 27.82 35.47 -55.12
CA ILE A 742 27.04 36.43 -55.90
C ILE A 742 27.94 37.50 -56.53
N PRO A 743 27.58 38.03 -57.71
CA PRO A 743 28.32 39.13 -58.33
C PRO A 743 28.07 40.46 -57.58
N VAL A 744 29.13 41.24 -57.34
CA VAL A 744 29.05 42.58 -56.73
C VAL A 744 29.01 43.67 -57.79
N SER A 745 29.73 43.46 -58.88
CA SER A 745 29.83 44.36 -60.03
C SER A 745 30.37 43.59 -61.22
N SER A 746 29.73 43.75 -62.38
CA SER A 746 30.27 43.36 -63.68
C SER A 746 30.58 44.62 -64.46
N CYS A 747 31.86 44.92 -64.69
CA CYS A 747 32.26 45.93 -65.66
C CYS A 747 33.06 45.27 -66.78
N PHE A 748 32.88 45.78 -68.01
CA PHE A 748 33.75 45.41 -69.11
C PHE A 748 34.97 46.32 -69.07
N VAL A 749 36.15 45.74 -68.86
CA VAL A 749 37.44 46.42 -68.98
C VAL A 749 38.15 45.78 -70.18
N ASP A 750 38.52 46.57 -71.18
CA ASP A 750 39.21 46.10 -72.40
C ASP A 750 38.49 44.94 -73.13
N ASN A 751 37.17 45.01 -73.31
CA ASN A 751 36.33 43.94 -73.89
C ASN A 751 36.35 42.61 -73.10
N GLN A 752 36.84 42.58 -71.86
CA GLN A 752 36.76 41.43 -70.97
C GLN A 752 35.83 41.72 -69.79
N LEU A 753 34.99 40.75 -69.44
CA LEU A 753 34.10 40.82 -68.28
C LEU A 753 34.95 40.64 -67.00
N ASP A 754 35.14 41.71 -66.22
CA ASP A 754 35.71 41.61 -64.87
C ASP A 754 34.58 41.29 -63.89
N LEU A 755 34.45 40.01 -63.53
CA LEU A 755 33.43 39.51 -62.62
C LEU A 755 33.98 39.47 -61.18
N ARG A 756 33.54 40.41 -60.35
CA ARG A 756 33.85 40.39 -58.91
C ARG A 756 32.78 39.63 -58.14
N LEU A 757 33.18 38.53 -57.51
CA LEU A 757 32.31 37.70 -56.67
C LEU A 757 32.50 38.04 -55.18
N THR A 758 31.42 38.00 -54.42
CA THR A 758 31.42 37.97 -52.95
C THR A 758 30.50 36.85 -52.47
N THR A 759 30.54 36.52 -51.19
CA THR A 759 29.54 35.62 -50.59
C THR A 759 28.28 36.40 -50.22
N TRP A 760 27.12 35.74 -50.20
CA TRP A 760 25.86 36.34 -49.78
C TRP A 760 25.98 37.08 -48.43
N ASP A 761 26.66 36.47 -47.46
CA ASP A 761 26.86 37.01 -46.10
C ASP A 761 27.70 38.30 -46.06
N ASN A 762 28.58 38.50 -47.04
CA ASN A 762 29.46 39.68 -47.17
C ASN A 762 28.92 40.72 -48.16
N SER A 763 27.74 40.51 -48.72
CA SER A 763 27.15 41.41 -49.69
C SER A 763 26.48 42.63 -49.02
N ALA A 764 26.44 43.77 -49.72
CA ALA A 764 25.62 44.92 -49.32
C ALA A 764 24.11 44.58 -49.23
N TRP A 765 23.72 43.46 -49.85
CA TRP A 765 22.36 42.94 -49.93
C TRP A 765 21.97 42.08 -48.72
N LYS A 766 22.90 41.83 -47.77
CA LYS A 766 22.66 41.11 -46.51
C LYS A 766 21.42 41.58 -45.75
N GLN A 767 21.02 42.85 -45.89
CA GLN A 767 19.84 43.41 -45.22
C GLN A 767 18.51 42.81 -45.72
N LYS A 768 18.49 42.16 -46.89
CA LYS A 768 17.30 41.49 -47.44
C LYS A 768 17.41 39.98 -47.21
N ARG A 769 16.70 39.45 -46.21
CA ARG A 769 16.73 38.03 -45.81
C ARG A 769 16.27 37.11 -46.96
N CYS A 770 17.08 36.10 -47.30
CA CYS A 770 16.64 34.94 -48.08
C CYS A 770 16.20 33.85 -47.09
N SER A 771 15.05 33.23 -47.33
CA SER A 771 14.39 32.30 -46.41
C SER A 771 14.10 30.97 -47.10
N TRP A 772 14.17 29.87 -46.36
CA TRP A 772 13.76 28.57 -46.84
C TRP A 772 12.27 28.55 -47.16
N GLN A 773 11.90 27.92 -48.27
CA GLN A 773 10.52 27.67 -48.68
C GLN A 773 10.31 26.17 -48.84
N GLU A 774 9.22 25.65 -48.28
CA GLU A 774 8.85 24.25 -48.45
C GLU A 774 8.30 24.04 -49.86
N VAL A 775 8.82 23.02 -50.55
CA VAL A 775 8.35 22.62 -51.88
C VAL A 775 7.36 21.49 -51.68
N PHE A 776 6.08 21.78 -51.87
CA PHE A 776 5.02 20.78 -51.72
C PHE A 776 5.01 19.83 -52.91
N HIS A 777 5.24 18.55 -52.65
CA HIS A 777 5.02 17.46 -53.60
C HIS A 777 3.86 16.60 -53.11
N ASP A 778 2.82 16.45 -53.96
CA ASP A 778 1.58 15.75 -53.61
C ASP A 778 1.72 14.23 -53.33
N THR A 779 2.92 13.64 -53.45
CA THR A 779 3.08 12.17 -53.55
C THR A 779 4.25 11.53 -52.82
N THR A 780 5.08 12.24 -52.05
CA THR A 780 6.28 11.65 -51.40
C THR A 780 6.35 11.90 -49.90
N ASP A 781 6.73 10.86 -49.13
CA ASP A 781 7.13 10.94 -47.70
C ASP A 781 8.44 11.74 -47.46
N ILE A 782 8.89 12.51 -48.45
CA ILE A 782 10.13 13.27 -48.45
C ILE A 782 9.79 14.74 -48.27
N MET A 783 10.45 15.39 -47.31
CA MET A 783 10.36 16.84 -47.10
C MET A 783 11.40 17.53 -47.99
N GLU A 784 10.97 18.41 -48.89
CA GLU A 784 11.86 19.19 -49.76
C GLU A 784 11.78 20.69 -49.42
N TYR A 785 12.94 21.32 -49.31
CA TYR A 785 13.07 22.74 -48.99
C TYR A 785 14.01 23.42 -49.97
N LYS A 786 13.66 24.63 -50.39
CA LYS A 786 14.44 25.46 -51.31
C LYS A 786 14.88 26.75 -50.62
N TRP A 787 16.17 27.05 -50.67
CA TRP A 787 16.72 28.37 -50.33
C TRP A 787 17.03 29.08 -51.65
N GLU A 788 16.13 29.93 -52.11
CA GLU A 788 16.30 30.62 -53.39
C GLU A 788 15.86 32.07 -53.26
N ARG A 789 16.57 32.94 -53.97
CA ARG A 789 16.11 34.28 -54.24
C ARG A 789 16.31 34.60 -55.70
N ASN A 790 15.21 35.01 -56.34
CA ASN A 790 15.21 35.47 -57.71
C ASN A 790 15.35 36.99 -57.70
N ASP A 791 16.53 37.48 -58.06
CA ASP A 791 16.78 38.91 -58.29
C ASP A 791 17.01 39.12 -59.80
N HIS A 792 16.34 40.09 -60.40
CA HIS A 792 16.59 40.52 -61.77
C HIS A 792 17.69 41.58 -61.78
N TRP A 793 18.75 41.34 -62.56
CA TRP A 793 19.87 42.25 -62.71
C TRP A 793 19.73 42.98 -64.04
N ASP A 794 19.53 44.29 -63.97
CA ASP A 794 19.61 45.18 -65.13
C ASP A 794 21.01 45.81 -65.12
N THR A 795 21.94 45.22 -65.85
CA THR A 795 23.26 45.82 -66.06
C THR A 795 23.06 46.96 -67.06
N GLY A 796 22.90 48.18 -66.54
CA GLY A 796 22.46 49.36 -67.32
C GLY A 796 23.18 49.59 -68.65
N GLU A 797 22.53 50.38 -69.51
CA GLU A 797 23.00 50.73 -70.86
C GLU A 797 24.40 51.38 -70.83
N THR A 798 25.38 50.75 -71.47
CA THR A 798 26.65 51.40 -71.82
C THR A 798 26.47 52.27 -73.06
N GLU A 799 26.84 53.55 -72.96
CA GLU A 799 26.55 54.66 -73.90
C GLU A 799 26.98 54.53 -75.37
N ASN A 800 27.42 53.37 -75.90
CA ASN A 800 27.77 53.30 -77.32
C ASN A 800 27.46 51.99 -78.07
N VAL A 801 26.80 50.99 -77.48
CA VAL A 801 26.18 49.88 -78.23
C VAL A 801 24.97 49.36 -77.46
N ARG A 802 23.78 49.36 -78.07
CA ARG A 802 22.57 48.76 -77.49
C ARG A 802 22.66 47.24 -77.51
N TYR A 803 23.20 46.65 -76.44
CA TYR A 803 22.83 45.32 -76.00
C TYR A 803 22.19 45.46 -74.62
N SER A 804 20.87 45.30 -74.53
CA SER A 804 20.22 45.02 -73.25
C SER A 804 20.50 43.56 -72.93
N ILE A 805 21.46 43.30 -72.06
CA ILE A 805 21.65 41.96 -71.49
C ILE A 805 20.77 41.91 -70.25
N SER A 806 19.50 41.52 -70.42
CA SER A 806 18.69 41.10 -69.29
C SER A 806 19.19 39.71 -68.88
N SER A 807 20.09 39.66 -67.91
CA SER A 807 20.52 38.41 -67.31
C SER A 807 19.65 38.11 -66.10
N GLU A 808 18.79 37.11 -66.22
CA GLU A 808 18.12 36.52 -65.07
C GLU A 808 19.12 35.58 -64.39
N PHE A 809 19.68 36.03 -63.26
CA PHE A 809 20.51 35.18 -62.43
C PHE A 809 19.63 34.58 -61.34
N THR A 810 19.26 33.32 -61.53
CA THR A 810 18.72 32.50 -60.46
C THR A 810 19.89 32.09 -59.58
N SER A 811 20.14 32.84 -58.51
CA SER A 811 20.93 32.29 -57.41
C SER A 811 20.01 31.36 -56.62
N SER A 812 20.17 30.05 -56.82
CA SER A 812 19.94 29.14 -55.70
C SER A 812 20.90 29.62 -54.63
N CYS A 813 20.35 30.32 -53.65
CA CYS A 813 21.19 30.83 -52.61
C CYS A 813 21.70 29.62 -51.83
#